data_AF-A0A1C7N2Y0-F1
#
_entry.id   AF-A0A1C7N2Y0-F1
#
_cell.length_a   1.000
_cell.length_b   1.000
_cell.length_c   1.000
_cell.angle_alpha   90.00
_cell.angle_beta   90.00
_cell.angle_gamma   90.00
#
_symmetry.space_group_name_H-M   'P 1'
#
loop_
_entity.id
_entity.type
_entity.pdbx_description
1 polymer ?
#
loop_
_entity_poly.entity_id
_entity_poly.type
_entity_poly.pdbx_seq_one_letter_code
_entity_poly.pdbx_strand_id
1 'polypeptide(L)'
;MTKEIRFDGKVVIVTGAGGGLGKAYALFFAKRGANIVVNDLGVSHTGDGSSSKAADVVVEEIQKLGGKAVANYNSVTDGDKIVETAMKAFGRVDIVINNAGILRDKSFARMTDADWDLIHAVHVKGSYAVTKAAWPIMRKQKYGRIIMTASAAGLYGNFGQANYSAAKLALASFSNSLAKEGAKDNIHCNTIAPMAASRMTETVLPPEVLASLKPEFVTPVVGYLCHEDTEDNGGVFEVGGGQVFKLRWERSAGAVFKADDSFTPAAVGAKWNEVTDFEKANEYPTSVMDTDFVALLERAKQAEANPKAEPLRFDGQVAIVTGAGGGLGKAYALLLAKLGASVVVNDLGGSATGQGADSRAADLVVEEIRKAGGKAVANYDSVEEGDKVVETALKAFGRIDIIVNNAGILRDKSFARMTDADWDLVHRVHLRGTYKVLKAAWPHFVKQKYGRIINTASAVGLYGNFGQTNYSAAKLGVVGLTRTLALEGQSKNIIANVIAPNAGTRMTATVMPPEMVEAFKPEYVAPLVAYLGHSSNEETGGIFEVLKAAWPHFVKQKYGRIINTASAVGLYGNFGQTNYSAAKLGVVGLTRTLALEGQSKNIIANVIAPNAGTRMTATVMPPEMVEAFKPEYVAPLVAYLGHSSNEETGGIFEVGSGWVAQVRWQRTGGVGFPANRELTPEQVAQAWNKIVDFEDGRASNPNSTQDSFQGFMENFANVADEENANKGNEGAVDVEAGKKLDLDVLEFSYGEREAILYALGLGCKRTDTRFVYENDMNFGVLPTFGVVPSLKAMEAVPFGDFLPNFNPMMLLHGEQFLSLKKPIPVSGTLKSKARVIEVLDKGKGASVVVSVITTDESGEAVFENEFTLFVRGSGGFGGKSKGEDRGAASATNAVPNRKPDAVVTEKTNEDQAALYRLSGDYNPLHIDPEMSAIGGFDVPILHGLCSFGISAKHVLKTFGKNDPETFSNIKARFAKHVFPGETLETSMWKEGNKVIFQTRVVERDVIAISNAAVELKASRESKL
;
A
#
# COMPACT_ATOMS: atom_id res chain seq x y z
N MET A 1 -1.43 34.09 -4.85
CA MET A 1 -1.63 33.45 -6.17
C MET A 1 -0.65 32.30 -6.28
N THR A 2 -1.02 31.18 -6.88
CA THR A 2 -0.09 30.06 -7.15
C THR A 2 0.85 30.39 -8.32
N LYS A 3 2.03 29.77 -8.35
CA LYS A 3 3.03 29.90 -9.41
C LYS A 3 2.52 29.20 -10.69
N GLU A 4 2.77 29.77 -11.87
CA GLU A 4 2.34 29.14 -13.13
C GLU A 4 3.19 27.89 -13.44
N ILE A 5 2.53 26.78 -13.80
CA ILE A 5 3.15 25.53 -14.26
C ILE A 5 3.77 25.73 -15.65
N ARG A 6 5.09 25.47 -15.77
CA ARG A 6 5.93 25.80 -16.94
C ARG A 6 6.73 24.56 -17.38
N PHE A 7 7.19 24.55 -18.63
CA PHE A 7 7.96 23.46 -19.23
C PHE A 7 9.19 23.98 -19.99
N ASP A 8 9.77 25.07 -19.49
CA ASP A 8 10.89 25.77 -20.13
C ASP A 8 12.08 24.82 -20.42
N GLY A 9 12.46 24.77 -21.70
CA GLY A 9 13.60 23.95 -22.16
C GLY A 9 13.33 22.44 -22.21
N LYS A 10 12.19 21.95 -21.72
CA LYS A 10 11.77 20.54 -21.87
C LYS A 10 11.46 20.25 -23.35
N VAL A 11 11.63 19.00 -23.76
CA VAL A 11 11.26 18.51 -25.10
C VAL A 11 10.10 17.52 -25.00
N VAL A 12 9.01 17.79 -25.72
CA VAL A 12 7.78 17.00 -25.73
C VAL A 12 7.60 16.35 -27.10
N ILE A 13 7.51 15.02 -27.14
CA ILE A 13 7.03 14.27 -28.29
C ILE A 13 5.51 14.05 -28.11
N VAL A 14 4.71 14.49 -29.09
CA VAL A 14 3.27 14.19 -29.14
C VAL A 14 2.97 13.42 -30.41
N THR A 15 2.37 12.23 -30.28
CA THR A 15 2.02 11.37 -31.42
C THR A 15 0.56 11.54 -31.82
N GLY A 16 0.26 11.54 -33.12
CA GLY A 16 -1.07 11.90 -33.64
C GLY A 16 -1.42 13.36 -33.35
N ALA A 17 -0.46 14.26 -33.55
CA ALA A 17 -0.50 15.65 -33.11
C ALA A 17 -1.08 16.64 -34.14
N GLY A 18 -1.46 16.18 -35.34
CA GLY A 18 -2.03 17.01 -36.42
C GLY A 18 -3.52 17.36 -36.23
N GLY A 19 -4.14 16.96 -35.12
CA GLY A 19 -5.51 17.30 -34.79
C GLY A 19 -5.96 16.85 -33.39
N GLY A 20 -7.19 17.20 -33.02
CA GLY A 20 -7.84 16.78 -31.77
C GLY A 20 -6.99 17.02 -30.52
N LEU A 21 -7.03 16.04 -29.60
CA LEU A 21 -6.25 16.06 -28.35
C LEU A 21 -4.75 16.24 -28.58
N GLY A 22 -4.17 15.58 -29.58
CA GLY A 22 -2.75 15.70 -29.90
C GLY A 22 -2.32 17.12 -30.26
N LYS A 23 -3.12 17.80 -31.11
CA LYS A 23 -2.92 19.23 -31.40
C LYS A 23 -3.07 20.09 -30.13
N ALA A 24 -4.08 19.82 -29.31
CA ALA A 24 -4.34 20.58 -28.10
C ALA A 24 -3.18 20.46 -27.08
N TYR A 25 -2.60 19.26 -26.91
CA TYR A 25 -1.39 19.07 -26.09
C TYR A 25 -0.20 19.84 -26.68
N ALA A 26 0.06 19.71 -27.99
CA ALA A 26 1.17 20.38 -28.66
C ALA A 26 1.15 21.91 -28.45
N LEU A 27 -0.03 22.54 -28.62
CA LEU A 27 -0.23 23.97 -28.37
C LEU A 27 -0.10 24.33 -26.88
N PHE A 28 -0.65 23.51 -25.96
CA PHE A 28 -0.57 23.75 -24.52
C PHE A 28 0.87 23.76 -24.01
N PHE A 29 1.66 22.75 -24.36
CA PHE A 29 3.06 22.66 -23.93
C PHE A 29 3.93 23.74 -24.59
N ALA A 30 3.70 24.06 -25.86
CA ALA A 30 4.40 25.15 -26.55
C ALA A 30 4.16 26.51 -25.86
N LYS A 31 2.88 26.82 -25.56
CA LYS A 31 2.49 28.05 -24.84
C LYS A 31 3.12 28.15 -23.45
N ARG A 32 3.55 27.02 -22.87
CA ARG A 32 4.22 26.93 -21.56
C ARG A 32 5.73 26.70 -21.62
N GLY A 33 6.37 26.94 -22.78
CA GLY A 33 7.83 27.05 -22.91
C GLY A 33 8.56 25.80 -23.38
N ALA A 34 7.84 24.71 -23.69
CA ALA A 34 8.46 23.49 -24.21
C ALA A 34 8.77 23.56 -25.71
N ASN A 35 9.75 22.77 -26.13
CA ASN A 35 10.03 22.48 -27.54
C ASN A 35 9.24 21.23 -27.97
N ILE A 36 8.51 21.30 -29.09
CA ILE A 36 7.55 20.25 -29.47
C ILE A 36 8.00 19.48 -30.72
N VAL A 37 7.94 18.14 -30.67
CA VAL A 37 7.92 17.29 -31.85
C VAL A 37 6.47 16.90 -32.14
N VAL A 38 5.94 17.44 -33.23
CA VAL A 38 4.59 17.18 -33.73
C VAL A 38 4.67 15.97 -34.65
N ASN A 39 4.42 14.77 -34.14
CA ASN A 39 4.35 13.56 -34.95
C ASN A 39 2.92 13.33 -35.46
N ASP A 40 2.75 13.27 -36.78
CA ASP A 40 1.52 12.81 -37.42
C ASP A 40 1.78 12.23 -38.82
N LEU A 41 1.20 11.07 -39.12
CA LEU A 41 1.32 10.40 -40.42
C LEU A 41 0.34 10.98 -41.46
N GLY A 42 -0.64 11.77 -41.03
CA GLY A 42 -1.69 12.36 -41.88
C GLY A 42 -2.72 11.35 -42.39
N VAL A 43 -2.93 10.26 -41.64
CA VAL A 43 -3.98 9.26 -41.88
C VAL A 43 -5.38 9.80 -41.54
N SER A 44 -6.41 9.14 -42.08
CA SER A 44 -7.79 9.30 -41.62
C SER A 44 -7.97 8.78 -40.17
N HIS A 45 -9.16 9.00 -39.56
CA HIS A 45 -9.51 8.32 -38.30
C HIS A 45 -9.64 6.79 -38.45
N THR A 46 -9.74 6.30 -39.69
CA THR A 46 -9.62 4.90 -40.09
C THR A 46 -8.21 4.56 -40.62
N GLY A 47 -7.15 5.33 -40.33
CA GLY A 47 -5.79 4.91 -40.67
C GLY A 47 -5.46 4.87 -42.16
N ASP A 48 -6.30 5.44 -43.03
CA ASP A 48 -6.16 5.38 -44.48
C ASP A 48 -5.51 6.66 -45.03
N GLY A 49 -4.66 6.52 -46.05
CA GLY A 49 -3.90 7.65 -46.64
C GLY A 49 -2.69 8.09 -45.81
N SER A 50 -2.04 9.18 -46.22
CA SER A 50 -0.93 9.81 -45.48
C SER A 50 -0.70 11.24 -45.97
N SER A 51 -0.24 12.16 -45.11
CA SER A 51 0.03 13.56 -45.48
C SER A 51 0.87 14.30 -44.44
N SER A 52 1.95 14.98 -44.86
CA SER A 52 2.75 15.84 -43.96
C SER A 52 1.93 16.99 -43.36
N LYS A 53 0.99 17.51 -44.15
CA LYS A 53 0.25 18.76 -43.91
C LYS A 53 -0.44 18.84 -42.55
N ALA A 54 -0.82 17.70 -41.97
CA ALA A 54 -1.44 17.64 -40.64
C ALA A 54 -0.45 18.09 -39.55
N ALA A 55 0.80 17.63 -39.59
CA ALA A 55 1.85 18.07 -38.68
C ALA A 55 2.34 19.49 -39.03
N ASP A 56 2.54 19.78 -40.32
CA ASP A 56 3.05 21.07 -40.82
C ASP A 56 2.21 22.26 -40.30
N VAL A 57 0.89 22.18 -40.41
CA VAL A 57 -0.04 23.23 -39.97
C VAL A 57 0.06 23.51 -38.47
N VAL A 58 0.27 22.48 -37.64
CA VAL A 58 0.39 22.64 -36.18
C VAL A 58 1.76 23.21 -35.80
N VAL A 59 2.82 22.85 -36.53
CA VAL A 59 4.15 23.44 -36.37
C VAL A 59 4.16 24.91 -36.76
N GLU A 60 3.55 25.26 -37.90
CA GLU A 60 3.36 26.66 -38.31
C GLU A 60 2.59 27.47 -37.25
N GLU A 61 1.53 26.90 -36.67
CA GLU A 61 0.71 27.56 -35.65
C GLU A 61 1.50 27.81 -34.35
N ILE A 62 2.29 26.83 -33.90
CA ILE A 62 3.19 26.99 -32.75
C ILE A 62 4.25 28.07 -33.02
N GLN A 63 4.87 28.07 -34.21
CA GLN A 63 5.90 29.04 -34.58
C GLN A 63 5.35 30.46 -34.72
N LYS A 64 4.13 30.63 -35.27
CA LYS A 64 3.43 31.93 -35.34
C LYS A 64 3.06 32.48 -33.94
N LEU A 65 2.91 31.60 -32.95
CA LEU A 65 2.73 31.96 -31.54
C LEU A 65 4.06 32.12 -30.76
N GLY A 66 5.21 32.10 -31.45
CA GLY A 66 6.54 32.28 -30.85
C GLY A 66 7.11 31.03 -30.15
N GLY A 67 6.42 29.89 -30.24
CA GLY A 67 6.91 28.61 -29.71
C GLY A 67 7.89 27.90 -30.66
N LYS A 68 8.54 26.85 -30.15
CA LYS A 68 9.50 26.04 -30.92
C LYS A 68 8.89 24.67 -31.23
N ALA A 69 8.75 24.34 -32.51
CA ALA A 69 8.26 23.04 -32.95
C ALA A 69 8.92 22.55 -34.24
N VAL A 70 8.96 21.22 -34.39
CA VAL A 70 9.39 20.51 -35.60
C VAL A 70 8.38 19.40 -35.93
N ALA A 71 8.16 19.14 -37.22
CA ALA A 71 7.24 18.10 -37.69
C ALA A 71 7.93 16.74 -37.80
N ASN A 72 7.17 15.66 -37.69
CA ASN A 72 7.62 14.31 -37.99
C ASN A 72 6.49 13.49 -38.63
N TYR A 73 6.77 12.86 -39.78
CA TYR A 73 5.75 12.17 -40.61
C TYR A 73 5.85 10.64 -40.55
N ASN A 74 6.57 10.09 -39.56
CA ASN A 74 6.76 8.64 -39.45
C ASN A 74 5.55 7.97 -38.78
N SER A 75 5.32 6.70 -39.09
CA SER A 75 4.42 5.86 -38.29
C SER A 75 4.94 5.75 -36.85
N VAL A 76 4.04 5.63 -35.89
CA VAL A 76 4.40 5.39 -34.48
C VAL A 76 5.13 4.06 -34.25
N THR A 77 5.04 3.12 -35.20
CA THR A 77 5.86 1.90 -35.21
C THR A 77 7.35 2.19 -35.40
N ASP A 78 7.69 3.29 -36.06
CA ASP A 78 9.06 3.78 -36.31
C ASP A 78 9.47 4.78 -35.21
N GLY A 79 9.26 4.37 -33.96
CA GLY A 79 9.45 5.23 -32.79
C GLY A 79 10.90 5.71 -32.59
N ASP A 80 11.86 4.97 -33.15
CA ASP A 80 13.26 5.36 -33.27
C ASP A 80 13.42 6.65 -34.10
N LYS A 81 12.77 6.75 -35.26
CA LYS A 81 12.83 7.92 -36.16
C LYS A 81 12.11 9.14 -35.58
N ILE A 82 11.06 8.91 -34.79
CA ILE A 82 10.35 9.95 -34.04
C ILE A 82 11.28 10.55 -32.96
N VAL A 83 11.94 9.69 -32.18
CA VAL A 83 12.90 10.13 -31.15
C VAL A 83 14.17 10.72 -31.76
N GLU A 84 14.67 10.17 -32.87
CA GLU A 84 15.82 10.73 -33.60
C GLU A 84 15.54 12.16 -34.08
N THR A 85 14.31 12.47 -34.48
CA THR A 85 13.90 13.84 -34.85
C THR A 85 13.96 14.79 -33.65
N ALA A 86 13.52 14.35 -32.46
CA ALA A 86 13.64 15.11 -31.23
C ALA A 86 15.11 15.39 -30.86
N MET A 87 15.97 14.36 -30.97
CA MET A 87 17.40 14.47 -30.71
C MET A 87 18.12 15.38 -31.72
N LYS A 88 17.77 15.32 -33.01
CA LYS A 88 18.31 16.19 -34.06
C LYS A 88 17.91 17.66 -33.89
N ALA A 89 16.66 17.93 -33.52
CA ALA A 89 16.14 19.30 -33.38
C ALA A 89 16.48 19.95 -32.04
N PHE A 90 16.47 19.19 -30.94
CA PHE A 90 16.50 19.73 -29.58
C PHE A 90 17.46 19.02 -28.61
N GLY A 91 18.14 17.94 -29.03
CA GLY A 91 19.21 17.28 -28.26
C GLY A 91 18.79 16.46 -27.03
N ARG A 92 17.48 16.38 -26.71
CA ARG A 92 16.93 15.65 -25.55
C ARG A 92 15.48 15.23 -25.79
N VAL A 93 14.94 14.38 -24.91
CA VAL A 93 13.51 14.03 -24.83
C VAL A 93 13.11 13.97 -23.36
N ASP A 94 12.16 14.78 -22.94
CA ASP A 94 11.72 14.86 -21.53
C ASP A 94 10.32 14.28 -21.32
N ILE A 95 9.43 14.47 -22.29
CA ILE A 95 8.02 14.12 -22.20
C ILE A 95 7.60 13.35 -23.46
N VAL A 96 6.89 12.23 -23.30
CA VAL A 96 6.30 11.46 -24.40
C VAL A 96 4.81 11.28 -24.17
N ILE A 97 3.99 11.77 -25.09
CA ILE A 97 2.54 11.64 -25.06
C ILE A 97 2.11 10.67 -26.17
N ASN A 98 1.87 9.42 -25.77
CA ASN A 98 1.42 8.34 -26.64
C ASN A 98 -0.09 8.46 -26.91
N ASN A 99 -0.43 9.40 -27.79
CA ASN A 99 -1.79 9.81 -28.11
C ASN A 99 -2.32 9.25 -29.44
N ALA A 100 -1.45 8.87 -30.39
CA ALA A 100 -1.84 8.40 -31.71
C ALA A 100 -2.88 7.25 -31.68
N GLY A 101 -3.81 7.29 -32.63
CA GLY A 101 -4.91 6.33 -32.64
C GLY A 101 -5.85 6.41 -33.83
N ILE A 102 -6.53 5.29 -34.07
CA ILE A 102 -7.45 5.03 -35.19
C ILE A 102 -8.55 4.05 -34.74
N LEU A 103 -9.63 3.89 -35.51
CA LEU A 103 -10.69 2.91 -35.23
C LEU A 103 -10.88 1.86 -36.34
N ARG A 104 -11.51 0.74 -35.95
CA ARG A 104 -12.03 -0.34 -36.81
C ARG A 104 -13.30 -0.95 -36.20
N ASP A 105 -14.30 -0.11 -36.01
CA ASP A 105 -15.53 -0.45 -35.30
C ASP A 105 -16.36 -1.48 -36.06
N LYS A 106 -16.28 -2.72 -35.60
CA LYS A 106 -16.91 -3.91 -36.16
C LYS A 106 -17.23 -4.85 -35.01
N SER A 107 -18.50 -5.29 -34.92
CA SER A 107 -18.87 -6.41 -34.05
C SER A 107 -17.92 -7.58 -34.23
N PHE A 108 -17.59 -8.29 -33.15
CA PHE A 108 -16.55 -9.33 -33.12
C PHE A 108 -16.73 -10.40 -34.21
N ALA A 109 -17.98 -10.71 -34.55
CA ALA A 109 -18.32 -11.57 -35.69
C ALA A 109 -17.80 -11.06 -37.05
N ARG A 110 -17.79 -9.74 -37.29
CA ARG A 110 -17.38 -9.06 -38.54
C ARG A 110 -15.95 -8.53 -38.54
N MET A 111 -15.31 -8.36 -37.39
CA MET A 111 -13.92 -7.92 -37.26
C MET A 111 -12.94 -8.93 -37.87
N THR A 112 -12.04 -8.51 -38.76
CA THR A 112 -11.03 -9.36 -39.40
C THR A 112 -9.69 -9.36 -38.66
N ASP A 113 -8.80 -10.31 -38.95
CA ASP A 113 -7.41 -10.30 -38.47
C ASP A 113 -6.72 -8.96 -38.76
N ALA A 114 -6.89 -8.41 -39.96
CA ALA A 114 -6.31 -7.13 -40.35
C ALA A 114 -6.87 -5.94 -39.53
N ASP A 115 -8.16 -5.99 -39.16
CA ASP A 115 -8.76 -5.00 -38.25
C ASP A 115 -8.21 -5.11 -36.82
N TRP A 116 -7.82 -6.30 -36.38
CA TRP A 116 -7.21 -6.53 -35.08
C TRP A 116 -5.75 -6.06 -35.04
N ASP A 117 -4.98 -6.48 -36.05
CA ASP A 117 -3.54 -6.27 -36.14
C ASP A 117 -3.21 -4.79 -36.37
N LEU A 118 -3.96 -4.09 -37.22
CA LEU A 118 -3.78 -2.64 -37.46
C LEU A 118 -4.00 -1.81 -36.19
N ILE A 119 -5.02 -2.14 -35.39
CA ILE A 119 -5.31 -1.47 -34.12
C ILE A 119 -4.20 -1.72 -33.09
N HIS A 120 -3.73 -2.96 -32.95
CA HIS A 120 -2.62 -3.27 -32.05
C HIS A 120 -1.28 -2.69 -32.51
N ALA A 121 -1.04 -2.60 -33.83
CA ALA A 121 0.15 -1.98 -34.40
C ALA A 121 0.24 -0.48 -34.06
N VAL A 122 -0.83 0.29 -34.28
CA VAL A 122 -0.83 1.73 -33.99
C VAL A 122 -0.84 1.99 -32.48
N HIS A 123 -1.78 1.39 -31.75
CA HIS A 123 -1.98 1.76 -30.34
C HIS A 123 -0.97 1.12 -29.40
N VAL A 124 -0.67 -0.18 -29.53
CA VAL A 124 0.14 -0.93 -28.55
C VAL A 124 1.60 -0.97 -28.98
N LYS A 125 1.90 -1.45 -30.20
CA LYS A 125 3.27 -1.51 -30.72
C LYS A 125 3.86 -0.12 -30.97
N GLY A 126 3.05 0.84 -31.42
CA GLY A 126 3.47 2.24 -31.59
C GLY A 126 3.86 2.92 -30.27
N SER A 127 2.99 2.85 -29.27
CA SER A 127 3.29 3.36 -27.92
C SER A 127 4.51 2.68 -27.30
N TYR A 128 4.68 1.37 -27.54
CA TYR A 128 5.91 0.65 -27.20
C TYR A 128 7.14 1.25 -27.90
N ALA A 129 7.13 1.38 -29.23
CA ALA A 129 8.31 1.75 -30.02
C ALA A 129 8.81 3.16 -29.68
N VAL A 130 7.92 4.15 -29.60
CA VAL A 130 8.28 5.53 -29.23
C VAL A 130 8.84 5.59 -27.80
N THR A 131 8.16 4.93 -26.86
CA THR A 131 8.62 4.89 -25.45
C THR A 131 9.94 4.15 -25.31
N LYS A 132 10.13 3.04 -26.05
CA LYS A 132 11.35 2.21 -26.08
C LYS A 132 12.56 2.99 -26.59
N ALA A 133 12.38 3.80 -27.63
CA ALA A 133 13.42 4.68 -28.15
C ALA A 133 13.75 5.85 -27.20
N ALA A 134 12.76 6.43 -26.51
CA ALA A 134 12.96 7.51 -25.56
C ALA A 134 13.59 7.05 -24.23
N TRP A 135 13.29 5.82 -23.78
CA TRP A 135 13.72 5.25 -22.50
C TRP A 135 15.22 5.38 -22.19
N PRO A 136 16.18 5.03 -23.07
CA PRO A 136 17.62 5.20 -22.77
C PRO A 136 18.04 6.66 -22.56
N ILE A 137 17.38 7.62 -23.23
CA ILE A 137 17.64 9.06 -23.07
C ILE A 137 17.14 9.52 -21.70
N MET A 138 15.85 9.25 -21.40
CA MET A 138 15.23 9.58 -20.11
C MET A 138 16.01 8.99 -18.91
N ARG A 139 16.47 7.74 -19.03
CA ARG A 139 17.29 7.08 -17.99
C ARG A 139 18.67 7.70 -17.83
N LYS A 140 19.31 8.15 -18.92
CA LYS A 140 20.62 8.82 -18.87
C LYS A 140 20.52 10.20 -18.21
N GLN A 141 19.46 10.96 -18.49
CA GLN A 141 19.27 12.30 -17.96
C GLN A 141 18.60 12.36 -16.58
N LYS A 142 18.22 11.20 -16.00
CA LYS A 142 17.50 11.08 -14.71
C LYS A 142 16.23 11.93 -14.66
N TYR A 143 15.48 11.95 -15.75
CA TYR A 143 14.17 12.60 -15.84
C TYR A 143 13.36 12.04 -17.01
N GLY A 144 12.07 11.80 -16.79
CA GLY A 144 11.11 11.59 -17.86
C GLY A 144 9.66 11.65 -17.36
N ARG A 145 8.73 11.99 -18.26
CA ARG A 145 7.29 11.88 -18.02
C ARG A 145 6.62 11.27 -19.25
N ILE A 146 5.78 10.26 -19.06
CA ILE A 146 5.17 9.50 -20.14
C ILE A 146 3.66 9.42 -19.90
N ILE A 147 2.87 9.75 -20.91
CA ILE A 147 1.41 9.65 -20.88
C ILE A 147 0.96 8.58 -21.87
N MET A 148 0.21 7.61 -21.37
CA MET A 148 -0.47 6.59 -22.18
C MET A 148 -1.94 6.97 -22.36
N THR A 149 -2.40 7.13 -23.60
CA THR A 149 -3.82 7.42 -23.87
C THR A 149 -4.61 6.12 -24.03
N ALA A 150 -5.25 5.69 -22.95
CA ALA A 150 -6.30 4.65 -22.91
C ALA A 150 -7.65 5.21 -23.45
N SER A 151 -8.78 4.66 -22.99
CA SER A 151 -10.15 5.16 -23.25
C SER A 151 -11.15 4.50 -22.30
N ALA A 152 -12.34 5.08 -22.13
CA ALA A 152 -13.46 4.45 -21.42
C ALA A 152 -13.84 3.09 -22.05
N ALA A 153 -13.77 2.96 -23.39
CA ALA A 153 -13.97 1.69 -24.09
C ALA A 153 -12.88 0.64 -23.75
N GLY A 154 -11.67 1.06 -23.39
CA GLY A 154 -10.64 0.19 -22.81
C GLY A 154 -11.00 -0.25 -21.39
N LEU A 155 -11.35 0.72 -20.54
CA LEU A 155 -11.70 0.49 -19.14
C LEU A 155 -12.89 -0.46 -18.98
N TYR A 156 -14.01 -0.16 -19.64
CA TYR A 156 -15.30 -0.82 -19.40
C TYR A 156 -15.72 -1.80 -20.49
N GLY A 157 -14.98 -1.86 -21.61
CA GLY A 157 -15.43 -2.51 -22.84
C GLY A 157 -16.39 -1.62 -23.65
N ASN A 158 -16.55 -1.90 -24.94
CA ASN A 158 -17.58 -1.27 -25.78
C ASN A 158 -17.95 -2.18 -26.96
N PHE A 159 -19.24 -2.24 -27.28
CA PHE A 159 -19.77 -3.11 -28.34
C PHE A 159 -19.12 -2.79 -29.70
N GLY A 160 -18.60 -3.79 -30.41
CA GLY A 160 -17.96 -3.59 -31.71
C GLY A 160 -16.57 -2.98 -31.68
N GLN A 161 -15.95 -2.87 -30.50
CA GLN A 161 -14.61 -2.32 -30.31
C GLN A 161 -13.64 -3.33 -29.67
N ALA A 162 -13.82 -4.64 -29.90
CA ALA A 162 -13.06 -5.68 -29.20
C ALA A 162 -11.52 -5.57 -29.34
N ASN A 163 -11.05 -5.18 -30.52
CA ASN A 163 -9.65 -4.83 -30.79
C ASN A 163 -9.19 -3.56 -30.06
N TYR A 164 -10.01 -2.51 -30.07
CA TYR A 164 -9.70 -1.21 -29.48
C TYR A 164 -9.74 -1.24 -27.95
N SER A 165 -10.73 -1.91 -27.35
CA SER A 165 -10.82 -2.13 -25.90
C SER A 165 -9.61 -2.91 -25.37
N ALA A 166 -9.21 -3.99 -26.07
CA ALA A 166 -7.99 -4.72 -25.76
C ALA A 166 -6.74 -3.84 -25.84
N ALA A 167 -6.56 -3.13 -26.95
CA ALA A 167 -5.41 -2.27 -27.17
C ALA A 167 -5.32 -1.11 -26.16
N LYS A 168 -6.45 -0.45 -25.86
CA LYS A 168 -6.49 0.71 -24.95
C LYS A 168 -6.33 0.31 -23.48
N LEU A 169 -6.77 -0.87 -23.06
CA LEU A 169 -6.53 -1.33 -21.68
C LEU A 169 -5.12 -1.91 -21.49
N ALA A 170 -4.53 -2.55 -22.51
CA ALA A 170 -3.13 -2.99 -22.48
C ALA A 170 -2.15 -1.85 -22.13
N LEU A 171 -2.45 -0.63 -22.61
CA LEU A 171 -1.67 0.57 -22.32
C LEU A 171 -1.65 0.98 -20.83
N ALA A 172 -2.72 0.70 -20.07
CA ALA A 172 -2.75 1.00 -18.64
C ALA A 172 -1.72 0.15 -17.88
N SER A 173 -1.73 -1.17 -18.07
CA SER A 173 -0.75 -2.07 -17.44
C SER A 173 0.68 -1.80 -17.92
N PHE A 174 0.86 -1.46 -19.20
CA PHE A 174 2.15 -1.04 -19.72
C PHE A 174 2.66 0.19 -18.95
N SER A 175 1.79 1.17 -18.68
CA SER A 175 2.06 2.34 -17.86
C SER A 175 2.42 1.97 -16.41
N ASN A 176 1.65 1.10 -15.75
CA ASN A 176 1.93 0.66 -14.37
C ASN A 176 3.29 -0.06 -14.25
N SER A 177 3.66 -0.87 -15.24
CA SER A 177 4.97 -1.55 -15.28
C SER A 177 6.12 -0.56 -15.57
N LEU A 178 5.94 0.38 -16.50
CA LEU A 178 6.93 1.43 -16.78
C LEU A 178 7.16 2.35 -15.56
N ALA A 179 6.09 2.72 -14.85
CA ALA A 179 6.15 3.50 -13.61
C ALA A 179 7.09 2.85 -12.59
N LYS A 180 6.95 1.52 -12.40
CA LYS A 180 7.78 0.70 -11.49
C LYS A 180 9.22 0.52 -11.98
N GLU A 181 9.46 0.42 -13.29
CA GLU A 181 10.83 0.39 -13.83
C GLU A 181 11.54 1.76 -13.80
N GLY A 182 10.78 2.84 -13.95
CA GLY A 182 11.25 4.20 -14.19
C GLY A 182 11.50 5.04 -12.92
N ALA A 183 10.85 4.73 -11.80
CA ALA A 183 10.88 5.55 -10.58
C ALA A 183 12.32 5.93 -10.11
N LYS A 184 13.23 4.95 -10.03
CA LYS A 184 14.65 5.15 -9.65
C LYS A 184 15.48 6.03 -10.60
N ASP A 185 14.95 6.28 -11.79
CA ASP A 185 15.54 7.12 -12.82
C ASP A 185 14.69 8.40 -13.04
N ASN A 186 13.75 8.71 -12.12
CA ASN A 186 12.78 9.81 -12.17
C ASN A 186 12.00 9.85 -13.50
N ILE A 187 11.58 8.66 -13.98
CA ILE A 187 10.70 8.52 -15.12
C ILE A 187 9.33 8.11 -14.61
N HIS A 188 8.36 9.02 -14.65
CA HIS A 188 6.98 8.71 -14.29
C HIS A 188 6.18 8.32 -15.54
N CYS A 189 5.29 7.34 -15.41
CA CYS A 189 4.37 6.95 -16.48
C CYS A 189 2.95 6.90 -15.93
N ASN A 190 2.04 7.68 -16.52
CA ASN A 190 0.63 7.76 -16.12
C ASN A 190 -0.29 7.51 -17.32
N THR A 191 -1.52 7.09 -17.03
CA THR A 191 -2.53 6.75 -18.05
C THR A 191 -3.71 7.71 -17.98
N ILE A 192 -4.16 8.20 -19.14
CA ILE A 192 -5.43 8.93 -19.26
C ILE A 192 -6.44 8.13 -20.09
N ALA A 193 -7.71 8.19 -19.72
CA ALA A 193 -8.86 7.76 -20.51
C ALA A 193 -9.71 9.01 -20.80
N PRO A 194 -9.40 9.76 -21.87
CA PRO A 194 -10.02 11.05 -22.11
C PRO A 194 -11.40 10.94 -22.75
N MET A 195 -12.35 11.72 -22.23
CA MET A 195 -13.64 12.01 -22.87
C MET A 195 -13.56 13.39 -23.52
N ALA A 196 -13.25 13.42 -24.82
CA ALA A 196 -13.13 14.66 -25.59
C ALA A 196 -13.75 14.54 -26.99
N ALA A 197 -14.30 15.65 -27.45
CA ALA A 197 -14.78 15.85 -28.81
C ALA A 197 -13.63 15.69 -29.82
N SER A 198 -13.90 14.92 -30.87
CA SER A 198 -12.98 14.65 -31.96
C SER A 198 -13.75 14.18 -33.20
N ARG A 199 -13.07 14.12 -34.35
CA ARG A 199 -13.56 13.51 -35.61
C ARG A 199 -14.17 12.10 -35.46
N MET A 200 -13.88 11.44 -34.33
CA MET A 200 -14.33 10.09 -33.95
C MET A 200 -15.66 10.09 -33.17
N THR A 201 -15.96 11.16 -32.43
CA THR A 201 -17.19 11.33 -31.65
C THR A 201 -18.20 12.24 -32.33
N GLU A 202 -17.75 13.11 -33.26
CA GLU A 202 -18.55 14.01 -34.10
C GLU A 202 -19.64 13.28 -34.90
N THR A 203 -19.49 11.98 -35.14
CA THR A 203 -20.45 11.11 -35.86
C THR A 203 -21.46 10.41 -34.94
N VAL A 204 -21.37 10.61 -33.61
CA VAL A 204 -22.13 9.84 -32.60
C VAL A 204 -22.83 10.72 -31.57
N LEU A 205 -22.23 11.86 -31.18
CA LEU A 205 -22.74 12.74 -30.12
C LEU A 205 -23.40 14.02 -30.68
N PRO A 206 -24.44 14.57 -30.03
CA PRO A 206 -25.03 15.86 -30.43
C PRO A 206 -24.06 17.05 -30.35
N PRO A 207 -24.22 18.10 -31.16
CA PRO A 207 -23.35 19.28 -31.18
C PRO A 207 -23.16 19.96 -29.81
N GLU A 208 -24.22 20.03 -29.00
CA GLU A 208 -24.21 20.61 -27.66
C GLU A 208 -23.39 19.79 -26.64
N VAL A 209 -23.37 18.47 -26.81
CA VAL A 209 -22.51 17.56 -26.03
C VAL A 209 -21.04 17.70 -26.47
N LEU A 210 -20.80 17.74 -27.79
CA LEU A 210 -19.45 17.96 -28.34
C LEU A 210 -18.86 19.31 -27.91
N ALA A 211 -19.67 20.38 -27.89
CA ALA A 211 -19.28 21.70 -27.40
C ALA A 211 -18.89 21.71 -25.90
N SER A 212 -19.34 20.71 -25.14
CA SER A 212 -19.06 20.54 -23.71
C SER A 212 -17.85 19.62 -23.44
N LEU A 213 -17.38 18.86 -24.44
CA LEU A 213 -16.26 17.92 -24.34
C LEU A 213 -14.97 18.45 -24.98
N LYS A 214 -14.67 19.74 -24.84
CA LYS A 214 -13.51 20.37 -25.49
C LYS A 214 -12.17 19.71 -25.08
N PRO A 215 -11.24 19.43 -26.03
CA PRO A 215 -9.91 18.91 -25.73
C PRO A 215 -9.13 19.71 -24.67
N GLU A 216 -9.36 21.02 -24.61
CA GLU A 216 -8.81 21.97 -23.64
C GLU A 216 -9.19 21.67 -22.18
N PHE A 217 -10.18 20.81 -21.92
CA PHE A 217 -10.48 20.30 -20.57
C PHE A 217 -9.58 19.12 -20.16
N VAL A 218 -8.88 18.48 -21.10
CA VAL A 218 -7.95 17.37 -20.84
C VAL A 218 -6.50 17.85 -20.72
N THR A 219 -6.12 18.89 -21.48
CA THR A 219 -4.74 19.40 -21.50
C THR A 219 -4.17 19.84 -20.15
N PRO A 220 -4.92 20.40 -19.17
CA PRO A 220 -4.36 20.82 -17.89
C PRO A 220 -3.91 19.64 -17.02
N VAL A 221 -4.67 18.54 -17.03
CA VAL A 221 -4.34 17.31 -16.28
C VAL A 221 -3.11 16.64 -16.89
N VAL A 222 -3.06 16.54 -18.23
CA VAL A 222 -1.89 16.03 -18.95
C VAL A 222 -0.66 16.91 -18.72
N GLY A 223 -0.84 18.22 -18.62
CA GLY A 223 0.17 19.17 -18.18
C GLY A 223 0.72 18.83 -16.79
N TYR A 224 -0.14 18.75 -15.78
CA TYR A 224 0.28 18.47 -14.41
C TYR A 224 0.97 17.10 -14.28
N LEU A 225 0.42 16.04 -14.88
CA LEU A 225 1.03 14.70 -14.92
C LEU A 225 2.36 14.63 -15.72
N CYS A 226 2.73 15.71 -16.41
CA CYS A 226 4.03 15.88 -17.07
C CYS A 226 4.94 16.92 -16.40
N HIS A 227 4.53 17.54 -15.28
CA HIS A 227 5.36 18.48 -14.54
C HIS A 227 6.38 17.74 -13.66
N GLU A 228 7.41 18.47 -13.21
CA GLU A 228 8.39 17.91 -12.29
C GLU A 228 7.80 17.70 -10.90
N ASP A 229 6.98 18.64 -10.41
CA ASP A 229 6.19 18.58 -9.16
C ASP A 229 5.11 17.47 -9.10
N THR A 230 5.01 16.58 -10.07
CA THR A 230 4.00 15.51 -10.06
C THR A 230 4.49 14.31 -9.25
N GLU A 231 3.83 14.04 -8.12
CA GLU A 231 4.06 12.84 -7.31
C GLU A 231 3.40 11.60 -7.93
N ASP A 232 2.44 11.81 -8.84
CA ASP A 232 1.70 10.72 -9.47
C ASP A 232 2.59 9.93 -10.46
N ASN A 233 2.66 8.61 -10.24
CA ASN A 233 3.39 7.67 -11.07
C ASN A 233 2.67 6.31 -11.07
N GLY A 234 2.28 5.84 -12.26
CA GLY A 234 1.45 4.64 -12.42
C GLY A 234 -0.05 4.88 -12.22
N GLY A 235 -0.50 6.13 -12.13
CA GLY A 235 -1.91 6.47 -11.99
C GLY A 235 -2.72 6.28 -13.27
N VAL A 236 -4.03 6.05 -13.12
CA VAL A 236 -5.01 5.97 -14.23
C VAL A 236 -6.09 7.02 -13.98
N PHE A 237 -6.41 7.84 -14.99
CA PHE A 237 -7.31 8.98 -14.84
C PHE A 237 -8.36 9.05 -15.95
N GLU A 238 -9.64 9.16 -15.61
CA GLU A 238 -10.67 9.62 -16.55
C GLU A 238 -10.76 11.15 -16.51
N VAL A 239 -10.81 11.78 -17.69
CA VAL A 239 -10.68 13.24 -17.83
C VAL A 239 -11.56 13.75 -18.97
N GLY A 240 -12.46 14.69 -18.69
CA GLY A 240 -13.33 15.29 -19.70
C GLY A 240 -14.41 16.18 -19.11
N GLY A 241 -14.98 17.09 -19.91
CA GLY A 241 -16.08 17.97 -19.47
C GLY A 241 -15.76 18.88 -18.27
N GLY A 242 -14.48 19.10 -17.95
CA GLY A 242 -14.03 19.79 -16.73
C GLY A 242 -13.92 18.92 -15.49
N GLN A 243 -14.21 17.62 -15.58
CA GLN A 243 -14.07 16.63 -14.49
C GLN A 243 -12.80 15.79 -14.64
N VAL A 244 -12.31 15.31 -13.49
CA VAL A 244 -11.09 14.49 -13.37
C VAL A 244 -11.34 13.43 -12.30
N PHE A 245 -11.19 12.15 -12.65
CA PHE A 245 -11.37 11.03 -11.74
C PHE A 245 -10.11 10.17 -11.73
N LYS A 246 -9.50 9.97 -10.55
CA LYS A 246 -8.40 9.01 -10.38
C LYS A 246 -8.99 7.63 -10.12
N LEU A 247 -8.70 6.67 -11.01
CA LEU A 247 -9.16 5.30 -10.92
C LEU A 247 -8.12 4.43 -10.18
N ARG A 248 -8.62 3.42 -9.47
CA ARG A 248 -7.84 2.37 -8.82
C ARG A 248 -8.52 1.02 -9.02
N TRP A 249 -7.79 -0.07 -8.77
CA TRP A 249 -8.43 -1.36 -8.57
C TRP A 249 -9.03 -1.44 -7.17
N GLU A 250 -10.15 -2.15 -7.07
CA GLU A 250 -10.76 -2.59 -5.84
C GLU A 250 -10.97 -4.10 -5.96
N ARG A 251 -10.64 -4.85 -4.90
CA ARG A 251 -10.74 -6.31 -4.84
C ARG A 251 -11.61 -6.66 -3.63
N SER A 252 -12.65 -7.46 -3.86
CA SER A 252 -13.53 -7.97 -2.80
C SER A 252 -12.72 -8.76 -1.76
N ALA A 253 -13.20 -8.78 -0.51
CA ALA A 253 -12.58 -9.54 0.59
C ALA A 253 -12.54 -11.07 0.35
N GLY A 254 -13.36 -11.54 -0.61
CA GLY A 254 -13.34 -12.85 -1.23
C GLY A 254 -13.89 -13.99 -0.38
N ALA A 255 -14.56 -14.94 -1.05
CA ALA A 255 -14.94 -16.20 -0.44
C ALA A 255 -13.72 -17.06 -0.13
N VAL A 256 -13.68 -17.62 1.08
CA VAL A 256 -12.66 -18.60 1.49
C VAL A 256 -13.24 -20.00 1.33
N PHE A 257 -12.46 -20.87 0.68
CA PHE A 257 -12.77 -22.28 0.44
C PHE A 257 -11.73 -23.17 1.10
N LYS A 258 -12.16 -24.34 1.61
CA LYS A 258 -11.26 -25.33 2.20
C LYS A 258 -10.47 -26.05 1.11
N ALA A 259 -9.14 -26.07 1.20
CA ALA A 259 -8.27 -26.53 0.11
C ALA A 259 -8.08 -28.06 0.06
N ASP A 260 -9.18 -28.81 -0.02
CA ASP A 260 -9.25 -30.27 -0.15
C ASP A 260 -10.29 -30.70 -1.22
N ASP A 261 -10.59 -32.00 -1.33
CA ASP A 261 -11.52 -32.56 -2.32
C ASP A 261 -12.96 -32.03 -2.22
N SER A 262 -13.34 -31.35 -1.13
CA SER A 262 -14.64 -30.67 -1.03
C SER A 262 -14.68 -29.35 -1.84
N PHE A 263 -13.54 -28.83 -2.31
CA PHE A 263 -13.47 -27.63 -3.14
C PHE A 263 -13.92 -27.94 -4.57
N THR A 264 -15.23 -27.95 -4.76
CA THR A 264 -15.89 -28.28 -6.03
C THR A 264 -16.46 -27.04 -6.72
N PRO A 265 -16.76 -27.10 -8.04
CA PRO A 265 -17.49 -26.03 -8.72
C PRO A 265 -18.87 -25.74 -8.10
N ALA A 266 -19.50 -26.76 -7.51
CA ALA A 266 -20.75 -26.62 -6.76
C ALA A 266 -20.56 -25.80 -5.49
N ALA A 267 -19.46 -26.02 -4.75
CA ALA A 267 -19.09 -25.20 -3.60
C ALA A 267 -18.77 -23.74 -3.98
N VAL A 268 -18.11 -23.50 -5.13
CA VAL A 268 -17.89 -22.14 -5.66
C VAL A 268 -19.22 -21.43 -5.89
N GLY A 269 -20.17 -22.08 -6.57
CA GLY A 269 -21.51 -21.53 -6.77
C GLY A 269 -22.27 -21.27 -5.47
N ALA A 270 -22.18 -22.19 -4.51
CA ALA A 270 -22.83 -22.06 -3.20
C ALA A 270 -22.31 -20.87 -2.36
N LYS A 271 -21.09 -20.37 -2.64
CA LYS A 271 -20.52 -19.16 -2.01
C LYS A 271 -20.35 -18.00 -2.99
N TRP A 272 -21.01 -18.01 -4.15
CA TRP A 272 -20.75 -17.02 -5.21
C TRP A 272 -20.96 -15.57 -4.73
N ASN A 273 -22.02 -15.35 -3.97
CA ASN A 273 -22.32 -14.04 -3.38
C ASN A 273 -21.22 -13.53 -2.41
N GLU A 274 -20.39 -14.41 -1.82
CA GLU A 274 -19.21 -14.01 -1.02
C GLU A 274 -18.00 -13.66 -1.92
N VAL A 275 -17.91 -14.22 -3.14
CA VAL A 275 -16.84 -13.91 -4.11
C VAL A 275 -17.06 -12.51 -4.68
N THR A 276 -18.31 -12.17 -4.99
CA THR A 276 -18.72 -10.91 -5.63
C THR A 276 -19.15 -9.82 -4.63
N ASP A 277 -18.84 -9.98 -3.34
CA ASP A 277 -19.23 -9.03 -2.30
C ASP A 277 -18.27 -7.83 -2.21
N PHE A 278 -18.76 -6.63 -2.51
CA PHE A 278 -18.01 -5.38 -2.37
C PHE A 278 -18.51 -4.49 -1.22
N GLU A 279 -19.45 -4.96 -0.39
CA GLU A 279 -19.99 -4.21 0.77
C GLU A 279 -19.22 -4.52 2.08
N LYS A 280 -18.06 -5.20 1.96
CA LYS A 280 -17.19 -5.61 3.08
C LYS A 280 -15.82 -4.92 2.99
N ALA A 281 -14.89 -5.34 3.84
CA ALA A 281 -13.53 -4.76 3.92
C ALA A 281 -12.69 -5.11 2.68
N ASN A 282 -12.90 -4.37 1.60
CA ASN A 282 -12.21 -4.53 0.32
C ASN A 282 -10.74 -4.08 0.37
N GLU A 283 -9.95 -4.60 -0.56
CA GLU A 283 -8.54 -4.27 -0.74
C GLU A 283 -8.34 -3.37 -1.97
N TYR A 284 -7.31 -2.52 -1.93
CA TYR A 284 -6.98 -1.58 -3.02
C TYR A 284 -5.57 -1.85 -3.61
N PRO A 285 -5.31 -3.06 -4.16
CA PRO A 285 -3.98 -3.46 -4.58
C PRO A 285 -3.41 -2.60 -5.72
N THR A 286 -2.15 -2.19 -5.54
CA THR A 286 -1.33 -1.43 -6.49
C THR A 286 -0.15 -2.24 -7.03
N SER A 287 0.21 -3.33 -6.34
CA SER A 287 1.30 -4.24 -6.66
C SER A 287 0.88 -5.69 -6.47
N VAL A 288 1.53 -6.59 -7.20
CA VAL A 288 1.41 -8.04 -6.96
C VAL A 288 1.84 -8.43 -5.54
N MET A 289 2.69 -7.62 -4.90
CA MET A 289 3.18 -7.83 -3.53
C MET A 289 2.21 -7.36 -2.44
N ASP A 290 1.17 -6.59 -2.77
CA ASP A 290 0.21 -6.05 -1.78
C ASP A 290 -0.78 -7.12 -1.29
N THR A 291 -0.70 -8.32 -1.87
CA THR A 291 -1.56 -9.46 -1.55
C THR A 291 -0.90 -10.30 -0.47
N ASP A 292 -1.58 -10.49 0.68
CA ASP A 292 -1.08 -11.36 1.74
C ASP A 292 -1.24 -12.85 1.38
N PHE A 293 -0.29 -13.31 0.55
CA PHE A 293 0.01 -14.71 0.25
C PHE A 293 0.54 -15.48 1.48
N VAL A 294 0.44 -14.95 2.69
CA VAL A 294 0.87 -15.57 3.95
C VAL A 294 -0.33 -15.75 4.93
N ALA A 295 -1.43 -14.99 4.79
CA ALA A 295 -2.71 -15.16 5.49
C ALA A 295 -3.78 -16.04 4.80
N LEU A 296 -3.83 -16.13 3.46
CA LEU A 296 -5.00 -16.67 2.74
C LEU A 296 -5.17 -18.22 2.63
N LEU A 297 -4.12 -19.09 2.56
CA LEU A 297 -4.30 -20.52 2.95
C LEU A 297 -4.67 -20.60 4.42
N GLU A 298 -4.22 -19.70 5.27
CA GLU A 298 -4.48 -19.90 6.69
C GLU A 298 -5.96 -19.71 7.00
N ARG A 299 -6.61 -18.75 6.32
CA ARG A 299 -8.07 -18.73 6.16
C ARG A 299 -8.58 -20.06 5.55
N ALA A 300 -8.03 -20.56 4.43
CA ALA A 300 -8.52 -21.77 3.74
C ALA A 300 -8.32 -23.12 4.48
N LYS A 301 -7.19 -23.37 5.16
CA LYS A 301 -6.91 -24.58 5.96
C LYS A 301 -7.87 -24.63 7.14
N GLN A 302 -8.07 -23.49 7.78
CA GLN A 302 -8.88 -23.32 8.98
C GLN A 302 -10.37 -23.15 8.68
N ALA A 303 -10.75 -22.92 7.42
CA ALA A 303 -12.14 -22.95 6.98
C ALA A 303 -12.81 -24.29 7.32
N GLU A 304 -14.11 -24.23 7.58
CA GLU A 304 -14.97 -25.39 7.71
C GLU A 304 -15.07 -26.15 6.37
N ALA A 305 -15.65 -27.36 6.38
CA ALA A 305 -15.85 -28.12 5.15
C ALA A 305 -16.66 -27.28 4.13
N ASN A 306 -16.25 -27.31 2.86
CA ASN A 306 -16.95 -26.52 1.83
C ASN A 306 -18.43 -26.91 1.73
N PRO A 307 -19.34 -25.98 1.36
CA PRO A 307 -20.75 -26.27 1.25
C PRO A 307 -21.04 -27.45 0.33
N LYS A 308 -21.82 -28.42 0.83
CA LYS A 308 -22.34 -29.51 0.01
C LYS A 308 -23.49 -28.97 -0.85
N ALA A 309 -23.30 -29.02 -2.16
CA ALA A 309 -24.29 -28.68 -3.17
C ALA A 309 -24.28 -29.74 -4.28
N GLU A 310 -25.33 -29.79 -5.09
CA GLU A 310 -25.45 -30.78 -6.17
C GLU A 310 -24.27 -30.70 -7.15
N PRO A 311 -23.61 -31.82 -7.51
CA PRO A 311 -22.44 -31.81 -8.39
C PRO A 311 -22.75 -31.22 -9.77
N LEU A 312 -22.04 -30.14 -10.14
CA LEU A 312 -22.16 -29.54 -11.47
C LEU A 312 -21.59 -30.50 -12.54
N ARG A 313 -22.32 -30.67 -13.64
CA ARG A 313 -22.05 -31.64 -14.71
C ARG A 313 -22.02 -30.98 -16.08
N PHE A 314 -21.13 -31.46 -16.94
CA PHE A 314 -20.89 -30.96 -18.29
C PHE A 314 -21.21 -32.02 -19.34
N ASP A 315 -22.12 -32.95 -19.01
CA ASP A 315 -22.44 -34.10 -19.85
C ASP A 315 -22.99 -33.67 -21.22
N GLY A 316 -22.33 -34.12 -22.28
CA GLY A 316 -22.66 -33.75 -23.66
C GLY A 316 -22.13 -32.38 -24.12
N GLN A 317 -21.41 -31.65 -23.27
CA GLN A 317 -20.71 -30.41 -23.63
C GLN A 317 -19.26 -30.69 -24.09
N VAL A 318 -18.73 -29.79 -24.92
CA VAL A 318 -17.35 -29.85 -25.43
C VAL A 318 -16.54 -28.65 -24.96
N ALA A 319 -15.34 -28.90 -24.43
CA ALA A 319 -14.43 -27.86 -23.96
C ALA A 319 -13.11 -27.86 -24.75
N ILE A 320 -12.59 -26.69 -25.10
CA ILE A 320 -11.19 -26.49 -25.51
C ILE A 320 -10.45 -25.88 -24.32
N VAL A 321 -9.30 -26.44 -23.97
CA VAL A 321 -8.35 -25.83 -23.03
C VAL A 321 -7.02 -25.65 -23.76
N THR A 322 -6.48 -24.42 -23.77
CA THR A 322 -5.21 -24.10 -24.45
C THR A 322 -4.04 -24.04 -23.46
N GLY A 323 -2.85 -24.49 -23.86
CA GLY A 323 -1.72 -24.71 -22.95
C GLY A 323 -2.02 -25.80 -21.91
N ALA A 324 -2.67 -26.88 -22.35
CA ALA A 324 -3.26 -27.91 -21.51
C ALA A 324 -2.35 -29.12 -21.21
N GLY A 325 -1.13 -29.15 -21.73
CA GLY A 325 -0.17 -30.24 -21.51
C GLY A 325 0.49 -30.23 -20.11
N GLY A 326 0.27 -29.19 -19.31
CA GLY A 326 0.78 -29.12 -17.94
C GLY A 326 0.18 -28.00 -17.09
N GLY A 327 0.49 -28.00 -15.79
CA GLY A 327 0.10 -26.95 -14.85
C GLY A 327 -1.41 -26.69 -14.83
N LEU A 328 -1.79 -25.41 -14.87
CA LEU A 328 -3.17 -24.94 -14.82
C LEU A 328 -4.05 -25.55 -15.92
N GLY A 329 -3.60 -25.50 -17.18
CA GLY A 329 -4.38 -26.04 -18.30
C GLY A 329 -4.64 -27.55 -18.16
N LYS A 330 -3.65 -28.32 -17.66
CA LYS A 330 -3.83 -29.75 -17.35
C LYS A 330 -4.89 -29.95 -16.27
N ALA A 331 -4.81 -29.22 -15.15
CA ALA A 331 -5.78 -29.34 -14.06
C ALA A 331 -7.21 -28.96 -14.50
N TYR A 332 -7.37 -27.93 -15.34
CA TYR A 332 -8.66 -27.56 -15.93
C TYR A 332 -9.22 -28.66 -16.83
N ALA A 333 -8.40 -29.20 -17.73
CA ALA A 333 -8.79 -30.27 -18.66
C ALA A 333 -9.22 -31.56 -17.94
N LEU A 334 -8.47 -31.96 -16.91
CA LEU A 334 -8.79 -33.12 -16.06
C LEU A 334 -10.11 -32.92 -15.30
N LEU A 335 -10.32 -31.76 -14.69
CA LEU A 335 -11.54 -31.50 -13.92
C LEU A 335 -12.78 -31.45 -14.82
N LEU A 336 -12.71 -30.75 -15.96
CA LEU A 336 -13.83 -30.68 -16.92
C LEU A 336 -14.19 -32.08 -17.46
N ALA A 337 -13.20 -32.91 -17.79
CA ALA A 337 -13.43 -34.28 -18.23
C ALA A 337 -14.02 -35.18 -17.12
N LYS A 338 -13.51 -35.09 -15.88
CA LYS A 338 -14.06 -35.79 -14.70
C LYS A 338 -15.53 -35.41 -14.46
N LEU A 339 -15.91 -34.18 -14.75
CA LEU A 339 -17.27 -33.66 -14.62
C LEU A 339 -18.15 -33.84 -15.88
N GLY A 340 -17.69 -34.56 -16.91
CA GLY A 340 -18.51 -35.05 -18.03
C GLY A 340 -18.25 -34.40 -19.40
N ALA A 341 -17.42 -33.36 -19.47
CA ALA A 341 -17.11 -32.70 -20.74
C ALA A 341 -16.26 -33.61 -21.66
N SER A 342 -16.42 -33.43 -22.97
CA SER A 342 -15.45 -33.95 -23.95
C SER A 342 -14.40 -32.86 -24.25
N VAL A 343 -13.12 -33.14 -24.03
CA VAL A 343 -12.08 -32.11 -23.94
C VAL A 343 -11.09 -32.16 -25.10
N VAL A 344 -10.88 -31.04 -25.78
CA VAL A 344 -9.71 -30.80 -26.63
C VAL A 344 -8.58 -30.24 -25.78
N VAL A 345 -7.51 -31.02 -25.67
CA VAL A 345 -6.26 -30.64 -25.00
C VAL A 345 -5.36 -30.00 -26.06
N ASN A 346 -5.36 -28.67 -26.16
CA ASN A 346 -4.43 -27.95 -27.01
C ASN A 346 -3.13 -27.65 -26.25
N ASP A 347 -2.01 -28.14 -26.76
CA ASP A 347 -0.68 -27.67 -26.35
C ASP A 347 0.34 -27.88 -27.47
N LEU A 348 1.13 -26.84 -27.77
CA LEU A 348 2.23 -26.88 -28.73
C LEU A 348 3.44 -27.66 -28.18
N GLY A 349 3.53 -27.89 -26.86
CA GLY A 349 4.65 -28.53 -26.19
C GLY A 349 5.87 -27.62 -25.96
N GLY A 350 5.70 -26.30 -26.13
CA GLY A 350 6.79 -25.34 -26.01
C GLY A 350 7.40 -25.25 -24.61
N SER A 351 8.64 -24.76 -24.54
CA SER A 351 9.28 -24.35 -23.29
C SER A 351 8.51 -23.18 -22.63
N ALA A 352 8.83 -22.88 -21.36
CA ALA A 352 8.26 -21.70 -20.68
C ALA A 352 8.60 -20.37 -21.39
N THR A 353 9.63 -20.33 -22.24
CA THR A 353 10.03 -19.18 -23.07
C THR A 353 9.44 -19.21 -24.48
N GLY A 354 8.61 -20.20 -24.83
CA GLY A 354 8.07 -20.36 -26.20
C GLY A 354 9.14 -20.77 -27.22
N GLN A 355 9.95 -21.77 -26.88
CA GLN A 355 10.89 -22.43 -27.79
C GLN A 355 10.58 -23.92 -27.90
N GLY A 356 10.73 -24.47 -29.11
CA GLY A 356 10.41 -25.88 -29.40
C GLY A 356 8.91 -26.15 -29.51
N ALA A 357 8.60 -27.37 -29.92
CA ALA A 357 7.27 -27.97 -29.95
C ALA A 357 7.39 -29.48 -29.65
N ASP A 358 6.39 -30.05 -28.98
CA ASP A 358 6.36 -31.46 -28.57
C ASP A 358 4.91 -31.93 -28.37
N SER A 359 4.41 -32.82 -29.24
CA SER A 359 3.04 -33.35 -29.14
C SER A 359 2.79 -34.10 -27.84
N ARG A 360 3.85 -34.69 -27.25
CA ARG A 360 3.76 -35.59 -26.10
C ARG A 360 3.13 -34.92 -24.89
N ALA A 361 3.30 -33.60 -24.74
CA ALA A 361 2.69 -32.82 -23.67
C ALA A 361 1.15 -32.90 -23.68
N ALA A 362 0.51 -32.77 -24.85
CA ALA A 362 -0.94 -32.92 -24.99
C ALA A 362 -1.36 -34.39 -24.95
N ASP A 363 -0.59 -35.30 -25.59
CA ASP A 363 -0.88 -36.74 -25.59
C ASP A 363 -0.96 -37.33 -24.18
N LEU A 364 -0.02 -36.98 -23.28
CA LEU A 364 0.01 -37.46 -21.89
C LEU A 364 -1.28 -37.13 -21.11
N VAL A 365 -1.83 -35.92 -21.31
CA VAL A 365 -3.05 -35.48 -20.61
C VAL A 365 -4.29 -36.14 -21.22
N VAL A 366 -4.29 -36.40 -22.53
CA VAL A 366 -5.35 -37.15 -23.20
C VAL A 366 -5.35 -38.64 -22.79
N GLU A 367 -4.18 -39.25 -22.64
CA GLU A 367 -4.02 -40.60 -22.06
C GLU A 367 -4.56 -40.65 -20.62
N GLU A 368 -4.22 -39.67 -19.80
CA GLU A 368 -4.68 -39.57 -18.40
C GLU A 368 -6.20 -39.41 -18.30
N ILE A 369 -6.80 -38.52 -19.09
CA ILE A 369 -8.26 -38.34 -19.18
C ILE A 369 -8.95 -39.63 -19.62
N ARG A 370 -8.45 -40.28 -20.68
CA ARG A 370 -9.04 -41.53 -21.22
C ARG A 370 -8.91 -42.69 -20.22
N LYS A 371 -7.79 -42.79 -19.50
CA LYS A 371 -7.56 -43.77 -18.43
C LYS A 371 -8.51 -43.55 -17.24
N ALA A 372 -8.90 -42.31 -16.98
CA ALA A 372 -9.93 -41.95 -16.00
C ALA A 372 -11.39 -42.12 -16.51
N GLY A 373 -11.59 -42.67 -17.72
CA GLY A 373 -12.91 -42.87 -18.34
C GLY A 373 -13.51 -41.63 -19.02
N GLY A 374 -12.78 -40.52 -19.06
CA GLY A 374 -13.21 -39.29 -19.74
C GLY A 374 -12.97 -39.32 -21.25
N LYS A 375 -13.57 -38.36 -21.97
CA LYS A 375 -13.41 -38.19 -23.42
C LYS A 375 -12.44 -37.05 -23.71
N ALA A 376 -11.35 -37.33 -24.41
CA ALA A 376 -10.43 -36.28 -24.86
C ALA A 376 -9.75 -36.58 -26.20
N VAL A 377 -9.29 -35.52 -26.86
CA VAL A 377 -8.46 -35.52 -28.07
C VAL A 377 -7.36 -34.46 -27.94
N ALA A 378 -6.20 -34.71 -28.51
CA ALA A 378 -5.09 -33.76 -28.50
C ALA A 378 -5.17 -32.80 -29.69
N ASN A 379 -4.61 -31.60 -29.53
CA ASN A 379 -4.33 -30.66 -30.60
C ASN A 379 -2.96 -30.03 -30.36
N TYR A 380 -2.16 -29.85 -31.42
CA TYR A 380 -0.77 -29.38 -31.34
C TYR A 380 -0.53 -28.04 -32.06
N ASP A 381 -1.58 -27.43 -32.60
CA ASP A 381 -1.48 -26.20 -33.38
C ASP A 381 -1.19 -24.99 -32.48
N SER A 382 -0.60 -23.94 -33.06
CA SER A 382 -0.44 -22.67 -32.36
C SER A 382 -1.82 -22.07 -32.04
N VAL A 383 -1.94 -21.37 -30.90
CA VAL A 383 -3.15 -20.58 -30.61
C VAL A 383 -3.38 -19.43 -31.60
N GLU A 384 -2.37 -19.04 -32.39
CA GLU A 384 -2.57 -18.15 -33.54
C GLU A 384 -3.35 -18.82 -34.70
N GLU A 385 -3.34 -20.15 -34.78
CA GLU A 385 -4.05 -20.99 -35.74
C GLU A 385 -5.38 -21.50 -35.13
N GLY A 386 -6.05 -20.63 -34.37
CA GLY A 386 -7.23 -20.95 -33.56
C GLY A 386 -8.41 -21.55 -34.34
N ASP A 387 -8.44 -21.37 -35.66
CA ASP A 387 -9.34 -22.07 -36.57
C ASP A 387 -9.15 -23.59 -36.55
N LYS A 388 -7.91 -24.10 -36.58
CA LYS A 388 -7.61 -25.53 -36.47
C LYS A 388 -7.90 -26.10 -35.08
N VAL A 389 -7.63 -25.30 -34.05
CA VAL A 389 -7.91 -25.65 -32.64
C VAL A 389 -9.43 -25.89 -32.46
N VAL A 390 -10.25 -25.01 -33.03
CA VAL A 390 -11.72 -25.15 -33.04
C VAL A 390 -12.18 -26.26 -33.98
N GLU A 391 -11.58 -26.39 -35.17
CA GLU A 391 -11.89 -27.47 -36.12
C GLU A 391 -11.66 -28.86 -35.50
N THR A 392 -10.66 -29.01 -34.63
CA THR A 392 -10.41 -30.25 -33.88
C THR A 392 -11.58 -30.63 -32.97
N ALA A 393 -12.19 -29.66 -32.27
CA ALA A 393 -13.39 -29.89 -31.45
C ALA A 393 -14.58 -30.33 -32.31
N LEU A 394 -14.78 -29.67 -33.46
CA LEU A 394 -15.86 -29.96 -34.40
C LEU A 394 -15.70 -31.33 -35.06
N LYS A 395 -14.47 -31.71 -35.46
CA LYS A 395 -14.15 -33.02 -36.04
C LYS A 395 -14.29 -34.17 -35.04
N ALA A 396 -13.85 -33.99 -33.80
CA ALA A 396 -13.87 -35.04 -32.79
C ALA A 396 -15.23 -35.21 -32.09
N PHE A 397 -15.95 -34.11 -31.86
CA PHE A 397 -17.13 -34.07 -30.98
C PHE A 397 -18.34 -33.30 -31.54
N GLY A 398 -18.25 -32.72 -32.75
CA GLY A 398 -19.37 -32.11 -33.48
C GLY A 398 -19.84 -30.72 -32.97
N ARG A 399 -19.32 -30.22 -31.85
CA ARG A 399 -19.71 -28.94 -31.22
C ARG A 399 -18.55 -28.34 -30.42
N ILE A 400 -18.75 -27.12 -29.92
CA ILE A 400 -17.87 -26.44 -28.95
C ILE A 400 -18.73 -25.58 -28.02
N ASP A 401 -18.55 -25.70 -26.71
CA ASP A 401 -19.39 -25.04 -25.70
C ASP A 401 -18.59 -24.15 -24.74
N ILE A 402 -17.39 -24.60 -24.37
CA ILE A 402 -16.53 -23.98 -23.36
C ILE A 402 -15.14 -23.75 -23.94
N ILE A 403 -14.56 -22.56 -23.73
CA ILE A 403 -13.17 -22.27 -24.09
C ILE A 403 -12.45 -21.68 -22.89
N VAL A 404 -11.36 -22.33 -22.50
CA VAL A 404 -10.42 -21.86 -21.48
C VAL A 404 -9.11 -21.44 -22.15
N ASN A 405 -8.96 -20.15 -22.39
CA ASN A 405 -7.75 -19.57 -22.97
C ASN A 405 -6.69 -19.40 -21.88
N ASN A 406 -5.78 -20.39 -21.79
CA ASN A 406 -4.75 -20.49 -20.75
C ASN A 406 -3.32 -20.55 -21.33
N ALA A 407 -3.14 -20.75 -22.64
CA ALA A 407 -1.83 -20.78 -23.30
C ALA A 407 -0.98 -19.54 -22.97
N GLY A 408 0.32 -19.76 -22.75
CA GLY A 408 1.19 -18.69 -22.28
C GLY A 408 2.67 -19.03 -22.19
N ILE A 409 3.50 -17.99 -22.18
CA ILE A 409 4.96 -18.01 -22.12
C ILE A 409 5.47 -16.80 -21.31
N LEU A 410 6.74 -16.81 -20.92
CA LEU A 410 7.42 -15.66 -20.31
C LEU A 410 8.62 -15.22 -21.15
N ARG A 411 8.84 -13.90 -21.19
CA ARG A 411 10.01 -13.25 -21.81
C ARG A 411 10.46 -12.07 -20.94
N ASP A 412 10.66 -12.37 -19.67
CA ASP A 412 10.88 -11.39 -18.61
C ASP A 412 12.25 -10.74 -18.73
N LYS A 413 12.24 -9.43 -19.00
CA LYS A 413 13.41 -8.56 -19.17
C LYS A 413 12.99 -7.16 -18.77
N SER A 414 13.79 -6.49 -17.93
CA SER A 414 13.72 -5.02 -17.73
C SER A 414 13.53 -4.31 -19.08
N PHE A 415 12.57 -3.41 -19.22
CA PHE A 415 12.13 -2.79 -20.47
C PHE A 415 13.29 -2.27 -21.34
N ALA A 416 14.34 -1.73 -20.74
CA ALA A 416 15.57 -1.30 -21.43
C ALA A 416 16.25 -2.43 -22.23
N ARG A 417 16.25 -3.68 -21.72
CA ARG A 417 16.86 -4.89 -22.31
C ARG A 417 15.87 -5.80 -23.05
N MET A 418 14.57 -5.53 -22.97
CA MET A 418 13.56 -6.24 -23.77
C MET A 418 13.82 -6.00 -25.26
N THR A 419 13.72 -7.03 -26.10
CA THR A 419 13.79 -6.89 -27.56
C THR A 419 12.39 -6.92 -28.17
N ASP A 420 12.26 -6.42 -29.40
CA ASP A 420 10.99 -6.47 -30.14
C ASP A 420 10.47 -7.90 -30.29
N ALA A 421 11.34 -8.89 -30.52
CA ALA A 421 10.96 -10.30 -30.55
C ALA A 421 10.42 -10.81 -29.19
N ASP A 422 10.91 -10.30 -28.05
CA ASP A 422 10.35 -10.62 -26.73
C ASP A 422 8.97 -9.98 -26.51
N TRP A 423 8.72 -8.79 -27.07
CA TRP A 423 7.44 -8.10 -27.01
C TRP A 423 6.39 -8.75 -27.92
N ASP A 424 6.76 -9.00 -29.17
CA ASP A 424 5.88 -9.48 -30.24
C ASP A 424 5.51 -10.96 -30.06
N LEU A 425 6.40 -11.80 -29.51
CA LEU A 425 6.07 -13.20 -29.21
C LEU A 425 5.07 -13.31 -28.04
N VAL A 426 5.24 -12.51 -26.99
CA VAL A 426 4.33 -12.48 -25.83
C VAL A 426 2.94 -11.98 -26.22
N HIS A 427 2.85 -10.88 -26.99
CA HIS A 427 1.56 -10.39 -27.49
C HIS A 427 0.88 -11.38 -28.44
N ARG A 428 1.63 -12.06 -29.30
CA ARG A 428 1.07 -13.08 -30.20
C ARG A 428 0.48 -14.27 -29.45
N VAL A 429 1.21 -14.85 -28.50
CA VAL A 429 0.70 -16.02 -27.73
C VAL A 429 -0.48 -15.65 -26.84
N HIS A 430 -0.34 -14.60 -26.01
CA HIS A 430 -1.34 -14.32 -24.96
C HIS A 430 -2.57 -13.58 -25.45
N LEU A 431 -2.39 -12.54 -26.28
CA LEU A 431 -3.47 -11.62 -26.64
C LEU A 431 -4.03 -11.94 -28.03
N ARG A 432 -3.17 -12.06 -29.05
CA ARG A 432 -3.60 -12.43 -30.41
C ARG A 432 -4.10 -13.87 -30.49
N GLY A 433 -3.45 -14.81 -29.81
CA GLY A 433 -3.89 -16.22 -29.74
C GLY A 433 -5.26 -16.38 -29.09
N THR A 434 -5.48 -15.74 -27.93
CA THR A 434 -6.80 -15.65 -27.28
C THR A 434 -7.85 -15.08 -28.24
N TYR A 435 -7.52 -14.01 -28.97
CA TYR A 435 -8.39 -13.48 -30.03
C TYR A 435 -8.68 -14.52 -31.13
N LYS A 436 -7.66 -15.16 -31.70
CA LYS A 436 -7.79 -16.10 -32.84
C LYS A 436 -8.65 -17.32 -32.51
N VAL A 437 -8.45 -17.95 -31.34
CA VAL A 437 -9.27 -19.08 -30.87
C VAL A 437 -10.73 -18.65 -30.68
N LEU A 438 -10.98 -17.51 -30.02
CA LEU A 438 -12.34 -17.00 -29.82
C LEU A 438 -13.00 -16.56 -31.14
N LYS A 439 -12.24 -15.96 -32.06
CA LYS A 439 -12.72 -15.53 -33.38
C LYS A 439 -13.21 -16.70 -34.23
N ALA A 440 -12.51 -17.84 -34.16
CA ALA A 440 -12.93 -19.09 -34.82
C ALA A 440 -14.17 -19.71 -34.16
N ALA A 441 -14.26 -19.68 -32.83
CA ALA A 441 -15.38 -20.29 -32.10
C ALA A 441 -16.68 -19.49 -32.13
N TRP A 442 -16.60 -18.15 -32.19
CA TRP A 442 -17.75 -17.25 -32.06
C TRP A 442 -18.95 -17.57 -32.96
N PRO A 443 -18.79 -17.92 -34.26
CA PRO A 443 -19.93 -18.29 -35.12
C PRO A 443 -20.70 -19.52 -34.60
N HIS A 444 -20.02 -20.46 -33.94
CA HIS A 444 -20.62 -21.67 -33.38
C HIS A 444 -21.44 -21.33 -32.13
N PHE A 445 -20.85 -20.57 -31.19
CA PHE A 445 -21.55 -20.06 -30.02
C PHE A 445 -22.79 -19.24 -30.37
N VAL A 446 -22.69 -18.35 -31.38
CA VAL A 446 -23.82 -17.55 -31.89
C VAL A 446 -24.90 -18.44 -32.52
N LYS A 447 -24.52 -19.46 -33.31
CA LYS A 447 -25.48 -20.38 -33.95
C LYS A 447 -26.26 -21.21 -32.93
N GLN A 448 -25.60 -21.68 -31.88
CA GLN A 448 -26.22 -22.57 -30.87
C GLN A 448 -26.85 -21.82 -29.68
N LYS A 449 -26.69 -20.49 -29.59
CA LYS A 449 -27.14 -19.65 -28.45
C LYS A 449 -26.63 -20.16 -27.09
N TYR A 450 -25.37 -20.56 -27.05
CA TYR A 450 -24.66 -20.96 -25.83
C TYR A 450 -23.16 -20.80 -26.04
N GLY A 451 -22.47 -20.23 -25.06
CA GLY A 451 -21.02 -20.27 -24.96
C GLY A 451 -20.52 -19.85 -23.58
N ARG A 452 -19.39 -20.40 -23.15
CA ARG A 452 -18.71 -20.03 -21.91
C ARG A 452 -17.22 -19.83 -22.18
N ILE A 453 -16.74 -18.61 -21.93
CA ILE A 453 -15.37 -18.19 -22.23
C ILE A 453 -14.68 -17.82 -20.92
N ILE A 454 -13.55 -18.48 -20.63
CA ILE A 454 -12.70 -18.21 -19.48
C ILE A 454 -11.32 -17.82 -20.01
N ASN A 455 -10.96 -16.55 -19.86
CA ASN A 455 -9.71 -16.00 -20.33
C ASN A 455 -8.71 -15.81 -19.18
N THR A 456 -7.44 -16.14 -19.40
CA THR A 456 -6.42 -16.08 -18.34
C THR A 456 -5.61 -14.79 -18.43
N ALA A 457 -5.89 -13.84 -17.54
CA ALA A 457 -5.05 -12.66 -17.27
C ALA A 457 -3.90 -13.03 -16.31
N SER A 458 -3.55 -12.14 -15.37
CA SER A 458 -2.70 -12.38 -14.18
C SER A 458 -2.71 -11.13 -13.27
N ALA A 459 -2.30 -11.26 -12.00
CA ALA A 459 -2.07 -10.12 -11.12
C ALA A 459 -1.04 -9.12 -11.70
N VAL A 460 0.00 -9.63 -12.40
CA VAL A 460 0.94 -8.79 -13.15
C VAL A 460 0.23 -7.97 -14.25
N GLY A 461 -0.79 -8.54 -14.89
CA GLY A 461 -1.66 -7.81 -15.82
C GLY A 461 -2.42 -6.69 -15.13
N LEU A 462 -3.08 -6.96 -14.00
CA LEU A 462 -3.85 -5.97 -13.25
C LEU A 462 -2.97 -4.82 -12.73
N TYR A 463 -1.86 -5.14 -12.07
CA TYR A 463 -1.10 -4.18 -11.26
C TYR A 463 0.20 -3.69 -11.91
N GLY A 464 0.68 -4.35 -12.96
CA GLY A 464 2.01 -4.12 -13.55
C GLY A 464 3.16 -4.63 -12.66
N ASN A 465 4.27 -5.02 -13.29
CA ASN A 465 5.47 -5.53 -12.58
C ASN A 465 6.76 -5.15 -13.30
N PHE A 466 7.84 -4.99 -12.52
CA PHE A 466 9.18 -4.71 -13.02
C PHE A 466 9.66 -5.84 -13.96
N GLY A 467 10.13 -5.50 -15.15
CA GLY A 467 10.70 -6.47 -16.09
C GLY A 467 9.70 -7.31 -16.86
N GLN A 468 8.40 -7.00 -16.78
CA GLN A 468 7.33 -7.77 -17.43
C GLN A 468 6.40 -6.89 -18.28
N THR A 469 6.87 -5.74 -18.78
CA THR A 469 6.05 -4.76 -19.54
C THR A 469 5.29 -5.36 -20.73
N ASN A 470 5.86 -6.36 -21.42
CA ASN A 470 5.20 -7.10 -22.50
C ASN A 470 4.06 -8.00 -21.97
N TYR A 471 4.32 -8.76 -20.92
CA TYR A 471 3.38 -9.70 -20.32
C TYR A 471 2.24 -8.96 -19.60
N SER A 472 2.54 -7.88 -18.88
CA SER A 472 1.55 -7.05 -18.20
C SER A 472 0.58 -6.42 -19.19
N ALA A 473 1.10 -5.79 -20.26
CA ALA A 473 0.30 -5.22 -21.34
C ALA A 473 -0.59 -6.29 -22.01
N ALA A 474 -0.01 -7.42 -22.42
CA ALA A 474 -0.76 -8.50 -23.08
C ALA A 474 -1.87 -9.06 -22.18
N LYS A 475 -1.58 -9.30 -20.89
CA LYS A 475 -2.54 -9.87 -19.93
C LYS A 475 -3.65 -8.90 -19.55
N LEU A 476 -3.44 -7.59 -19.56
CA LEU A 476 -4.54 -6.62 -19.36
C LEU A 476 -5.32 -6.33 -20.66
N GLY A 477 -4.69 -6.44 -21.83
CA GLY A 477 -5.41 -6.44 -23.10
C GLY A 477 -6.43 -7.59 -23.21
N VAL A 478 -6.15 -8.74 -22.59
CA VAL A 478 -7.11 -9.84 -22.46
C VAL A 478 -8.34 -9.45 -21.61
N VAL A 479 -8.20 -8.60 -20.59
CA VAL A 479 -9.36 -8.04 -19.86
C VAL A 479 -10.19 -7.13 -20.77
N GLY A 480 -9.56 -6.21 -21.51
CA GLY A 480 -10.24 -5.30 -22.43
C GLY A 480 -11.00 -6.02 -23.54
N LEU A 481 -10.42 -7.10 -24.09
CA LEU A 481 -11.11 -8.02 -25.01
C LEU A 481 -12.34 -8.65 -24.34
N THR A 482 -12.17 -9.19 -23.13
CA THR A 482 -13.22 -9.97 -22.45
C THR A 482 -14.43 -9.12 -22.08
N ARG A 483 -14.22 -7.88 -21.61
CA ARG A 483 -15.32 -6.93 -21.31
C ARG A 483 -16.18 -6.65 -22.53
N THR A 484 -15.59 -6.42 -23.70
CA THR A 484 -16.36 -6.27 -24.95
C THR A 484 -17.06 -7.56 -25.38
N LEU A 485 -16.43 -8.73 -25.22
CA LEU A 485 -17.07 -10.01 -25.56
C LEU A 485 -18.26 -10.35 -24.65
N ALA A 486 -18.23 -9.96 -23.37
CA ALA A 486 -19.38 -10.06 -22.48
C ALA A 486 -20.58 -9.25 -23.02
N LEU A 487 -20.36 -7.99 -23.39
CA LEU A 487 -21.37 -7.10 -23.97
C LEU A 487 -21.92 -7.62 -25.32
N GLU A 488 -21.05 -8.07 -26.23
CA GLU A 488 -21.49 -8.65 -27.51
C GLU A 488 -22.17 -10.02 -27.35
N GLY A 489 -21.85 -10.76 -26.29
CA GLY A 489 -22.25 -12.16 -26.09
C GLY A 489 -23.54 -12.36 -25.28
N GLN A 490 -23.82 -11.49 -24.31
CA GLN A 490 -24.91 -11.67 -23.33
C GLN A 490 -26.27 -11.96 -23.97
N SER A 491 -26.66 -11.17 -24.98
CA SER A 491 -27.89 -11.33 -25.78
C SER A 491 -28.04 -12.66 -26.55
N LYS A 492 -27.01 -13.52 -26.50
CA LYS A 492 -26.91 -14.80 -27.20
C LYS A 492 -26.54 -15.95 -26.25
N ASN A 493 -26.59 -15.71 -24.92
CA ASN A 493 -26.11 -16.63 -23.88
C ASN A 493 -24.64 -17.07 -24.10
N ILE A 494 -23.82 -16.13 -24.57
CA ILE A 494 -22.37 -16.27 -24.63
C ILE A 494 -21.80 -15.43 -23.50
N ILE A 495 -21.26 -16.08 -22.48
CA ILE A 495 -20.72 -15.45 -21.28
C ILE A 495 -19.19 -15.48 -21.35
N ALA A 496 -18.54 -14.41 -20.92
CA ALA A 496 -17.09 -14.27 -20.99
C ALA A 496 -16.51 -13.64 -19.71
N ASN A 497 -15.61 -14.36 -19.02
CA ASN A 497 -15.02 -13.96 -17.74
C ASN A 497 -13.49 -14.12 -17.74
N VAL A 498 -12.83 -13.46 -16.79
CA VAL A 498 -11.38 -13.46 -16.65
C VAL A 498 -10.95 -14.06 -15.31
N ILE A 499 -9.94 -14.93 -15.33
CA ILE A 499 -9.20 -15.31 -14.14
C ILE A 499 -7.78 -14.72 -14.14
N ALA A 500 -7.30 -14.34 -12.97
CA ALA A 500 -5.93 -13.92 -12.68
C ALA A 500 -5.33 -14.89 -11.63
N PRO A 501 -4.92 -16.10 -12.04
CA PRO A 501 -4.59 -17.17 -11.11
C PRO A 501 -3.18 -17.01 -10.50
N ASN A 502 -3.05 -17.25 -9.20
CA ASN A 502 -1.78 -17.40 -8.52
C ASN A 502 -1.59 -18.90 -8.18
N ALA A 503 -0.72 -19.59 -8.94
CA ALA A 503 -0.55 -21.04 -8.83
C ALA A 503 0.92 -21.47 -9.03
N GLY A 504 1.29 -22.60 -8.43
CA GLY A 504 2.56 -23.28 -8.61
C GLY A 504 2.63 -23.96 -9.97
N THR A 505 3.52 -23.48 -10.83
CA THR A 505 3.66 -23.94 -12.23
C THR A 505 5.12 -23.85 -12.67
N ARG A 506 5.44 -24.43 -13.83
CA ARG A 506 6.74 -24.26 -14.51
C ARG A 506 7.12 -22.77 -14.75
N MET A 507 6.15 -21.86 -14.81
CA MET A 507 6.40 -20.43 -14.96
C MET A 507 6.76 -19.79 -13.62
N THR A 508 5.91 -19.97 -12.60
CA THR A 508 6.09 -19.36 -11.27
C THR A 508 7.24 -19.99 -10.45
N ALA A 509 7.61 -21.24 -10.71
CA ALA A 509 8.80 -21.88 -10.13
C ALA A 509 10.14 -21.24 -10.54
N THR A 510 10.13 -20.21 -11.40
CA THR A 510 11.32 -19.37 -11.66
C THR A 510 11.51 -18.26 -10.63
N VAL A 511 10.48 -17.95 -9.82
CA VAL A 511 10.46 -16.84 -8.85
C VAL A 511 9.89 -17.20 -7.47
N MET A 512 9.16 -18.31 -7.33
CA MET A 512 8.62 -18.82 -6.06
C MET A 512 9.49 -19.96 -5.48
N PRO A 513 9.67 -20.04 -4.14
CA PRO A 513 10.28 -21.19 -3.48
C PRO A 513 9.53 -22.52 -3.74
N PRO A 514 10.22 -23.68 -3.70
CA PRO A 514 9.60 -24.99 -3.93
C PRO A 514 8.38 -25.28 -3.04
N GLU A 515 8.44 -24.98 -1.74
CA GLU A 515 7.31 -25.20 -0.83
C GLU A 515 6.07 -24.38 -1.23
N MET A 516 6.26 -23.16 -1.74
CA MET A 516 5.15 -22.37 -2.30
C MET A 516 4.61 -23.05 -3.56
N VAL A 517 5.47 -23.43 -4.50
CA VAL A 517 5.05 -24.10 -5.75
C VAL A 517 4.24 -25.37 -5.44
N GLU A 518 4.58 -26.13 -4.40
CA GLU A 518 3.76 -27.26 -3.95
C GLU A 518 2.47 -26.83 -3.23
N ALA A 519 2.48 -25.81 -2.37
CA ALA A 519 1.28 -25.36 -1.65
C ALA A 519 0.21 -24.79 -2.61
N PHE A 520 0.63 -24.07 -3.64
CA PHE A 520 -0.18 -23.38 -4.66
C PHE A 520 -0.68 -24.31 -5.80
N LYS A 521 -1.07 -25.56 -5.51
CA LYS A 521 -1.42 -26.55 -6.55
C LYS A 521 -2.47 -26.03 -7.57
N PRO A 522 -2.25 -26.18 -8.89
CA PRO A 522 -3.17 -25.72 -9.94
C PRO A 522 -4.63 -26.22 -9.79
N GLU A 523 -4.81 -27.38 -9.18
CA GLU A 523 -6.09 -28.01 -8.85
C GLU A 523 -6.96 -27.13 -7.95
N TYR A 524 -6.39 -26.17 -7.21
CA TYR A 524 -7.14 -25.21 -6.40
C TYR A 524 -7.70 -24.00 -7.18
N VAL A 525 -7.35 -23.86 -8.47
CA VAL A 525 -7.93 -22.85 -9.38
C VAL A 525 -9.01 -23.46 -10.26
N ALA A 526 -8.88 -24.76 -10.59
CA ALA A 526 -9.79 -25.47 -11.48
C ALA A 526 -11.29 -25.41 -11.07
N PRO A 527 -11.69 -25.45 -9.78
CA PRO A 527 -13.09 -25.35 -9.37
C PRO A 527 -13.79 -24.06 -9.86
N LEU A 528 -13.09 -22.92 -9.81
CA LEU A 528 -13.61 -21.65 -10.31
C LEU A 528 -13.74 -21.67 -11.83
N VAL A 529 -12.74 -22.17 -12.54
CA VAL A 529 -12.75 -22.26 -14.02
C VAL A 529 -13.91 -23.13 -14.51
N ALA A 530 -14.16 -24.26 -13.85
CA ALA A 530 -15.30 -25.11 -14.16
C ALA A 530 -16.64 -24.44 -13.78
N TYR A 531 -16.74 -23.74 -12.65
CA TYR A 531 -17.96 -23.00 -12.30
C TYR A 531 -18.30 -21.91 -13.35
N LEU A 532 -17.33 -21.07 -13.71
CA LEU A 532 -17.47 -20.06 -14.78
C LEU A 532 -17.78 -20.70 -16.16
N GLY A 533 -17.36 -21.96 -16.36
CA GLY A 533 -17.68 -22.77 -17.53
C GLY A 533 -19.06 -23.43 -17.53
N HIS A 534 -19.81 -23.37 -16.43
CA HIS A 534 -21.07 -24.09 -16.27
C HIS A 534 -22.28 -23.28 -16.78
N SER A 535 -23.39 -23.97 -17.05
CA SER A 535 -24.65 -23.33 -17.45
C SER A 535 -25.21 -22.40 -16.37
N SER A 536 -25.07 -22.77 -15.09
CA SER A 536 -25.56 -22.02 -13.92
C SER A 536 -24.74 -20.80 -13.50
N ASN A 537 -23.65 -20.48 -14.21
CA ASN A 537 -22.99 -19.19 -14.03
C ASN A 537 -23.67 -18.16 -14.95
N GLU A 538 -24.21 -17.10 -14.35
CA GLU A 538 -24.83 -15.96 -15.04
C GLU A 538 -23.92 -14.72 -15.12
N GLU A 539 -22.89 -14.65 -14.26
CA GLU A 539 -21.90 -13.56 -14.22
C GLU A 539 -21.11 -13.45 -15.53
N THR A 540 -20.87 -12.25 -16.04
CA THR A 540 -20.21 -12.00 -17.33
C THR A 540 -19.48 -10.65 -17.37
N GLY A 541 -18.20 -10.68 -17.76
CA GLY A 541 -17.30 -9.53 -17.70
C GLY A 541 -16.48 -9.43 -16.40
N GLY A 542 -16.68 -10.37 -15.46
CA GLY A 542 -16.01 -10.44 -14.17
C GLY A 542 -14.52 -10.79 -14.25
N ILE A 543 -13.78 -10.44 -13.20
CA ILE A 543 -12.33 -10.64 -13.06
C ILE A 543 -12.05 -11.21 -11.66
N PHE A 544 -11.38 -12.37 -11.58
CA PHE A 544 -11.25 -13.13 -10.34
C PHE A 544 -9.81 -13.57 -10.04
N GLU A 545 -9.32 -13.36 -8.82
CA GLU A 545 -8.05 -13.90 -8.31
C GLU A 545 -8.26 -15.08 -7.35
N VAL A 546 -7.29 -16.00 -7.28
CA VAL A 546 -7.34 -17.23 -6.45
C VAL A 546 -5.93 -17.56 -5.93
N LEU A 547 -5.74 -17.78 -4.61
CA LEU A 547 -4.40 -17.84 -3.98
C LEU A 547 -4.28 -18.48 -2.56
N LYS A 548 -3.03 -18.49 -2.03
CA LYS A 548 -2.47 -19.17 -0.82
C LYS A 548 -1.18 -18.44 -0.34
N ALA A 549 -0.43 -18.75 0.74
CA ALA A 549 -0.88 -19.17 2.07
C ALA A 549 0.08 -19.97 3.05
N ALA A 550 0.44 -19.51 4.31
CA ALA A 550 1.18 -20.35 5.32
C ALA A 550 1.29 -20.01 6.85
N TRP A 551 1.27 -18.76 7.37
CA TRP A 551 1.90 -18.42 8.68
C TRP A 551 1.08 -18.69 9.97
N PRO A 552 -0.17 -18.21 10.14
CA PRO A 552 -1.01 -18.48 11.32
C PRO A 552 -1.14 -19.94 11.80
N HIS A 553 -0.81 -20.96 11.01
CA HIS A 553 -0.77 -22.35 11.47
C HIS A 553 0.23 -22.53 12.63
N PHE A 554 1.44 -21.99 12.49
CA PHE A 554 2.48 -22.06 13.51
C PHE A 554 2.06 -21.34 14.80
N VAL A 555 1.37 -20.21 14.66
CA VAL A 555 0.77 -19.43 15.77
C VAL A 555 -0.26 -20.27 16.52
N LYS A 556 -1.15 -20.95 15.78
CA LYS A 556 -2.27 -21.71 16.35
C LYS A 556 -1.83 -22.97 17.09
N GLN A 557 -0.81 -23.67 16.60
CA GLN A 557 -0.31 -24.90 17.23
C GLN A 557 0.79 -24.67 18.28
N LYS A 558 1.20 -23.41 18.52
CA LYS A 558 2.33 -23.04 19.39
C LYS A 558 3.62 -23.81 19.06
N TYR A 559 3.89 -23.99 17.77
CA TYR A 559 5.07 -24.67 17.25
C TYR A 559 5.31 -24.31 15.79
N GLY A 560 6.54 -23.96 15.43
CA GLY A 560 7.00 -23.86 14.05
C GLY A 560 8.52 -23.85 13.96
N ARG A 561 9.05 -24.32 12.83
CA ARG A 561 10.49 -24.32 12.54
C ARG A 561 10.67 -23.88 11.08
N ILE A 562 11.45 -22.82 10.87
CA ILE A 562 11.64 -22.16 9.58
C ILE A 562 13.16 -22.04 9.34
N ILE A 563 13.63 -22.57 8.21
CA ILE A 563 15.04 -22.53 7.83
C ILE A 563 15.15 -21.78 6.50
N ASN A 564 15.42 -20.48 6.58
CA ASN A 564 15.62 -19.64 5.41
C ASN A 564 17.04 -19.84 4.83
N THR A 565 17.23 -19.63 3.53
CA THR A 565 18.53 -19.83 2.87
C THR A 565 19.11 -18.52 2.32
N ALA A 566 20.08 -17.96 3.04
CA ALA A 566 20.94 -16.86 2.61
C ALA A 566 22.09 -17.39 1.71
N SER A 567 23.30 -16.86 1.88
CA SER A 567 24.55 -17.28 1.21
C SER A 567 25.72 -16.56 1.89
N ALA A 568 26.93 -17.13 1.90
CA ALA A 568 28.13 -16.41 2.33
C ALA A 568 28.34 -15.10 1.56
N VAL A 569 27.98 -15.05 0.27
CA VAL A 569 27.96 -13.83 -0.56
C VAL A 569 26.97 -12.78 -0.07
N GLY A 570 25.93 -13.19 0.67
CA GLY A 570 25.01 -12.28 1.35
C GLY A 570 25.58 -11.72 2.64
N LEU A 571 26.34 -12.52 3.40
CA LEU A 571 26.94 -12.13 4.67
C LEU A 571 28.18 -11.24 4.49
N TYR A 572 29.05 -11.58 3.54
CA TYR A 572 30.37 -10.98 3.37
C TYR A 572 30.52 -10.13 2.09
N GLY A 573 29.53 -10.20 1.18
CA GLY A 573 29.62 -9.61 -0.15
C GLY A 573 30.44 -10.45 -1.14
N ASN A 574 30.37 -10.12 -2.44
CA ASN A 574 31.28 -10.62 -3.46
C ASN A 574 31.36 -9.64 -4.66
N PHE A 575 32.51 -9.62 -5.34
CA PHE A 575 32.75 -8.73 -6.47
C PHE A 575 31.76 -8.99 -7.62
N GLY A 576 31.17 -7.92 -8.17
CA GLY A 576 30.19 -8.00 -9.25
C GLY A 576 28.80 -8.57 -8.88
N GLN A 577 28.57 -8.98 -7.62
CA GLN A 577 27.35 -9.68 -7.21
C GLN A 577 26.41 -8.84 -6.31
N THR A 578 26.53 -7.51 -6.31
CA THR A 578 25.80 -6.57 -5.42
C THR A 578 24.30 -6.87 -5.25
N ASN A 579 23.58 -7.12 -6.34
CA ASN A 579 22.13 -7.42 -6.26
C ASN A 579 21.83 -8.76 -5.57
N TYR A 580 22.70 -9.75 -5.74
CA TYR A 580 22.59 -11.07 -5.11
C TYR A 580 22.97 -10.98 -3.63
N SER A 581 24.05 -10.26 -3.29
CA SER A 581 24.41 -9.93 -1.90
C SER A 581 23.26 -9.23 -1.17
N ALA A 582 22.71 -8.16 -1.74
CA ALA A 582 21.60 -7.42 -1.14
C ALA A 582 20.36 -8.30 -0.92
N ALA A 583 19.96 -9.09 -1.92
CA ALA A 583 18.82 -10.01 -1.78
C ALA A 583 19.07 -11.08 -0.71
N LYS A 584 20.28 -11.67 -0.66
CA LYS A 584 20.64 -12.71 0.31
C LYS A 584 20.84 -12.18 1.73
N LEU A 585 21.26 -10.93 1.90
CA LEU A 585 21.27 -10.26 3.21
C LEU A 585 19.86 -9.86 3.66
N GLY A 586 18.98 -9.49 2.73
CA GLY A 586 17.55 -9.24 3.03
C GLY A 586 16.84 -10.46 3.64
N VAL A 587 17.22 -11.68 3.25
CA VAL A 587 16.74 -12.92 3.87
C VAL A 587 17.13 -13.02 5.35
N VAL A 588 18.31 -12.52 5.74
CA VAL A 588 18.75 -12.48 7.15
C VAL A 588 17.88 -11.51 7.96
N GLY A 589 17.61 -10.32 7.41
CA GLY A 589 16.70 -9.34 8.03
C GLY A 589 15.30 -9.90 8.25
N LEU A 590 14.69 -10.46 7.19
CA LEU A 590 13.39 -11.14 7.25
C LEU A 590 13.37 -12.24 8.33
N THR A 591 14.41 -13.07 8.39
CA THR A 591 14.48 -14.18 9.36
C THR A 591 14.51 -13.68 10.80
N ARG A 592 15.26 -12.60 11.09
CA ARG A 592 15.31 -12.01 12.43
C ARG A 592 13.96 -11.42 12.84
N THR A 593 13.23 -10.77 11.94
CA THR A 593 11.86 -10.29 12.22
C THR A 593 10.91 -11.45 12.52
N LEU A 594 10.90 -12.49 11.68
CA LEU A 594 10.06 -13.68 11.88
C LEU A 594 10.41 -14.44 13.18
N ALA A 595 11.69 -14.45 13.58
CA ALA A 595 12.12 -15.03 14.85
C ALA A 595 11.50 -14.30 16.05
N LEU A 596 11.53 -12.96 16.04
CA LEU A 596 10.95 -12.12 17.10
C LEU A 596 9.41 -12.23 17.16
N GLU A 597 8.73 -12.12 16.02
CA GLU A 597 7.26 -12.29 15.93
C GLU A 597 6.80 -13.70 16.37
N GLY A 598 7.67 -14.69 16.15
CA GLY A 598 7.42 -16.11 16.38
C GLY A 598 7.73 -16.62 17.79
N GLN A 599 8.71 -16.02 18.48
CA GLN A 599 9.28 -16.51 19.74
C GLN A 599 8.21 -16.79 20.82
N SER A 600 7.30 -15.84 21.03
CA SER A 600 6.19 -15.93 21.99
C SER A 600 5.21 -17.10 21.73
N LYS A 601 5.29 -17.75 20.55
CA LYS A 601 4.45 -18.87 20.14
C LYS A 601 5.28 -20.13 19.83
N ASN A 602 6.55 -20.22 20.25
CA ASN A 602 7.47 -21.33 19.91
C ASN A 602 7.57 -21.57 18.39
N ILE A 603 7.48 -20.47 17.62
CA ILE A 603 7.79 -20.44 16.20
C ILE A 603 9.22 -19.93 16.11
N ILE A 604 10.08 -20.74 15.51
CA ILE A 604 11.51 -20.51 15.46
C ILE A 604 11.92 -20.32 14.00
N ALA A 605 12.70 -19.28 13.74
CA ALA A 605 13.20 -18.96 12.40
C ALA A 605 14.72 -18.75 12.43
N ASN A 606 15.43 -19.55 11.66
CA ASN A 606 16.89 -19.49 11.50
C ASN A 606 17.27 -19.39 10.03
N VAL A 607 18.47 -18.91 9.74
CA VAL A 607 18.97 -18.73 8.37
C VAL A 607 20.31 -19.41 8.17
N ILE A 608 20.41 -20.22 7.12
CA ILE A 608 21.66 -20.85 6.71
C ILE A 608 22.32 -20.11 5.54
N ALA A 609 23.64 -20.05 5.55
CA ALA A 609 24.51 -19.63 4.47
C ALA A 609 25.32 -20.87 4.00
N PRO A 610 24.77 -21.68 3.07
CA PRO A 610 25.42 -22.93 2.67
C PRO A 610 26.53 -22.71 1.65
N ASN A 611 27.69 -23.32 1.92
CA ASN A 611 28.82 -23.45 1.00
C ASN A 611 28.80 -24.87 0.42
N ALA A 612 28.20 -25.02 -0.76
CA ALA A 612 27.93 -26.31 -1.39
C ALA A 612 28.31 -26.36 -2.88
N GLY A 613 28.86 -27.49 -3.30
CA GLY A 613 29.08 -27.92 -4.66
C GLY A 613 27.73 -28.29 -5.30
N THR A 614 27.28 -27.45 -6.22
CA THR A 614 26.00 -27.57 -6.89
C THR A 614 26.18 -27.27 -8.37
N ARG A 615 25.17 -27.59 -9.20
CA ARG A 615 25.15 -27.18 -10.61
C ARG A 615 25.22 -25.65 -10.81
N MET A 616 25.00 -24.84 -9.77
CA MET A 616 25.17 -23.38 -9.80
C MET A 616 26.60 -22.93 -9.50
N THR A 617 27.33 -23.64 -8.63
CA THR A 617 28.74 -23.33 -8.29
C THR A 617 29.74 -24.04 -9.22
N ALA A 618 29.33 -25.12 -9.90
CA ALA A 618 30.14 -25.84 -10.89
C ALA A 618 30.51 -25.03 -12.16
N THR A 619 30.02 -23.81 -12.31
CA THR A 619 30.43 -22.86 -13.37
C THR A 619 31.56 -21.92 -12.93
N VAL A 620 31.91 -21.91 -11.64
CA VAL A 620 32.89 -21.00 -11.03
C VAL A 620 33.88 -21.69 -10.07
N MET A 621 33.63 -22.94 -9.67
CA MET A 621 34.52 -23.78 -8.87
C MET A 621 35.10 -24.94 -9.73
N PRO A 622 36.36 -25.34 -9.54
CA PRO A 622 36.91 -26.56 -10.13
C PRO A 622 36.09 -27.81 -9.76
N PRO A 623 36.00 -28.83 -10.64
CA PRO A 623 35.19 -30.03 -10.38
C PRO A 623 35.52 -30.74 -9.06
N GLU A 624 36.81 -30.78 -8.68
CA GLU A 624 37.29 -31.37 -7.42
C GLU A 624 36.74 -30.65 -6.18
N MET A 625 36.55 -29.32 -6.24
CA MET A 625 35.87 -28.58 -5.17
C MET A 625 34.37 -28.86 -5.16
N VAL A 626 33.74 -28.95 -6.33
CA VAL A 626 32.30 -29.29 -6.44
C VAL A 626 32.02 -30.66 -5.84
N GLU A 627 32.93 -31.63 -6.03
CA GLU A 627 32.84 -32.94 -5.40
C GLU A 627 33.18 -32.93 -3.90
N ALA A 628 34.06 -32.04 -3.43
CA ALA A 628 34.38 -31.92 -2.00
C ALA A 628 33.23 -31.29 -1.19
N PHE A 629 32.62 -30.20 -1.68
CA PHE A 629 31.57 -29.43 -0.98
C PHE A 629 30.18 -30.09 -1.06
N LYS A 630 30.07 -31.41 -0.80
CA LYS A 630 28.83 -32.18 -0.98
C LYS A 630 27.62 -31.56 -0.24
N PRO A 631 26.47 -31.27 -0.91
CA PRO A 631 25.27 -30.72 -0.27
C PRO A 631 24.74 -31.57 0.89
N GLU A 632 25.03 -32.87 0.89
CA GLU A 632 24.78 -33.84 1.96
C GLU A 632 25.38 -33.41 3.30
N TYR A 633 26.43 -32.58 3.32
CA TYR A 633 26.99 -32.01 4.55
C TYR A 633 26.20 -30.82 5.11
N VAL A 634 25.30 -30.21 4.33
CA VAL A 634 24.39 -29.13 4.78
C VAL A 634 23.13 -29.70 5.41
N ALA A 635 22.64 -30.84 4.90
CA ALA A 635 21.37 -31.42 5.32
C ALA A 635 21.24 -31.73 6.84
N PRO A 636 22.27 -32.21 7.57
CA PRO A 636 22.18 -32.46 9.01
C PRO A 636 21.86 -31.21 9.84
N LEU A 637 22.41 -30.04 9.47
CA LEU A 637 22.11 -28.79 10.16
C LEU A 637 20.67 -28.34 9.89
N VAL A 638 20.21 -28.45 8.64
CA VAL A 638 18.82 -28.11 8.28
C VAL A 638 17.83 -29.03 9.01
N ALA A 639 18.15 -30.32 9.10
CA ALA A 639 17.35 -31.29 9.86
C ALA A 639 17.32 -30.97 11.36
N TYR A 640 18.47 -30.59 11.96
CA TYR A 640 18.53 -30.15 13.36
C TYR A 640 17.72 -28.87 13.61
N LEU A 641 17.92 -27.82 12.82
CA LEU A 641 17.19 -26.54 12.96
C LEU A 641 15.67 -26.70 12.71
N GLY A 642 15.28 -27.72 11.93
CA GLY A 642 13.90 -28.15 11.72
C GLY A 642 13.31 -29.05 12.81
N HIS A 643 14.12 -29.54 13.74
CA HIS A 643 13.69 -30.47 14.79
C HIS A 643 13.03 -29.77 15.97
N SER A 644 12.21 -30.51 16.71
CA SER A 644 11.49 -29.98 17.88
C SER A 644 12.41 -29.63 19.04
N SER A 645 13.54 -30.33 19.17
CA SER A 645 14.57 -30.06 20.17
C SER A 645 15.49 -28.87 19.83
N ASN A 646 15.31 -28.20 18.70
CA ASN A 646 16.01 -26.94 18.45
C ASN A 646 15.31 -25.79 19.19
N GLU A 647 16.09 -25.07 19.99
CA GLU A 647 15.66 -23.89 20.79
C GLU A 647 16.24 -22.57 20.25
N GLU A 648 17.27 -22.64 19.39
CA GLU A 648 17.88 -21.48 18.74
C GLU A 648 16.88 -20.78 17.81
N THR A 649 16.77 -19.45 17.89
CA THR A 649 15.93 -18.64 16.99
C THR A 649 16.60 -17.30 16.66
N GLY A 650 16.45 -16.82 15.42
CA GLY A 650 17.16 -15.64 14.90
C GLY A 650 18.62 -15.92 14.51
N GLY A 651 19.07 -17.18 14.67
CA GLY A 651 20.42 -17.64 14.42
C GLY A 651 20.78 -17.61 12.93
N ILE A 652 22.00 -17.15 12.65
CA ILE A 652 22.63 -17.16 11.33
C ILE A 652 23.71 -18.24 11.37
N PHE A 653 23.71 -19.17 10.42
CA PHE A 653 24.67 -20.28 10.41
C PHE A 653 25.36 -20.40 9.06
N GLU A 654 26.69 -20.49 9.07
CA GLU A 654 27.45 -20.90 7.89
C GLU A 654 27.75 -22.40 7.97
N VAL A 655 27.64 -23.10 6.83
CA VAL A 655 27.71 -24.57 6.79
C VAL A 655 28.23 -25.11 5.46
N GLY A 656 29.14 -26.08 5.51
CA GLY A 656 29.67 -26.77 4.33
C GLY A 656 30.80 -27.75 4.68
N SER A 657 31.00 -28.79 3.87
CA SER A 657 32.12 -29.75 4.02
C SER A 657 32.31 -30.36 5.42
N GLY A 658 31.22 -30.58 6.16
CA GLY A 658 31.23 -31.13 7.51
C GLY A 658 31.50 -30.11 8.63
N TRP A 659 31.68 -28.84 8.28
CA TRP A 659 31.83 -27.73 9.23
C TRP A 659 30.54 -26.91 9.35
N VAL A 660 30.27 -26.41 10.56
CA VAL A 660 29.15 -25.54 10.93
C VAL A 660 29.68 -24.49 11.90
N ALA A 661 29.28 -23.23 11.71
CA ALA A 661 29.46 -22.18 12.72
C ALA A 661 28.26 -21.23 12.76
N GLN A 662 27.97 -20.67 13.94
CA GLN A 662 27.02 -19.57 14.09
C GLN A 662 27.74 -18.25 13.78
N VAL A 663 27.13 -17.41 12.94
CA VAL A 663 27.60 -16.07 12.61
C VAL A 663 26.76 -15.06 13.38
N ARG A 664 27.42 -14.05 13.94
CA ARG A 664 26.76 -12.93 14.65
C ARG A 664 27.55 -11.66 14.42
N TRP A 665 26.88 -10.52 14.59
CA TRP A 665 27.59 -9.24 14.64
C TRP A 665 28.38 -9.11 15.95
N GLN A 666 29.50 -8.41 15.87
CA GLN A 666 30.24 -7.88 17.01
C GLN A 666 30.42 -6.39 16.76
N ARG A 667 30.27 -5.60 17.81
CA ARG A 667 30.47 -4.15 17.83
C ARG A 667 31.67 -3.88 18.72
N THR A 668 32.49 -2.90 18.37
CA THR A 668 33.58 -2.41 19.22
C THR A 668 33.02 -1.76 20.50
N GLY A 669 33.88 -1.37 21.44
CA GLY A 669 33.47 -0.45 22.50
C GLY A 669 33.15 0.96 22.00
N GLY A 670 33.48 1.28 20.74
CA GLY A 670 33.36 2.61 20.15
C GLY A 670 34.14 3.69 20.91
N VAL A 671 33.85 4.95 20.61
CA VAL A 671 34.27 6.10 21.43
C VAL A 671 33.06 6.99 21.66
N GLY A 672 32.81 7.28 22.93
CA GLY A 672 31.85 8.29 23.32
C GLY A 672 32.44 9.69 23.12
N PHE A 673 31.77 10.53 22.33
CA PHE A 673 32.11 11.95 22.19
C PHE A 673 31.20 12.80 23.08
N PRO A 674 31.71 13.87 23.73
CA PRO A 674 30.91 14.69 24.63
C PRO A 674 29.68 15.28 23.93
N ALA A 675 28.49 14.99 24.47
CA ALA A 675 27.22 15.35 23.84
C ALA A 675 26.95 16.88 23.78
N ASN A 676 27.79 17.67 24.46
CA ASN A 676 27.74 19.12 24.54
C ASN A 676 28.78 19.85 23.65
N ARG A 677 29.43 19.16 22.71
CA ARG A 677 30.43 19.76 21.79
C ARG A 677 30.19 19.38 20.34
N GLU A 678 30.60 20.27 19.42
CA GLU A 678 30.61 19.98 17.98
C GLU A 678 31.63 18.88 17.67
N LEU A 679 31.15 17.79 17.06
CA LEU A 679 31.96 16.64 16.65
C LEU A 679 32.55 16.86 15.25
N THR A 680 33.85 17.08 15.16
CA THR A 680 34.52 17.32 13.87
C THR A 680 35.10 16.03 13.25
N PRO A 681 35.26 15.94 11.92
CA PRO A 681 35.89 14.79 11.26
C PRO A 681 37.30 14.48 11.78
N GLU A 682 38.05 15.49 12.20
CA GLU A 682 39.41 15.36 12.73
C GLU A 682 39.40 14.70 14.11
N GLN A 683 38.41 14.98 14.94
CA GLN A 683 38.23 14.31 16.24
C GLN A 683 37.88 12.83 16.05
N VAL A 684 37.01 12.52 15.07
CA VAL A 684 36.69 11.14 14.68
C VAL A 684 37.94 10.43 14.15
N ALA A 685 38.77 11.10 13.34
CA ALA A 685 40.03 10.55 12.82
C ALA A 685 41.08 10.32 13.94
N GLN A 686 41.21 11.23 14.90
CA GLN A 686 42.11 11.07 16.07
C GLN A 686 41.66 9.93 16.99
N ALA A 687 40.34 9.75 17.16
CA ALA A 687 39.75 8.67 17.93
C ALA A 687 39.71 7.32 17.18
N TRP A 688 39.96 7.30 15.87
CA TRP A 688 39.64 6.19 14.98
C TRP A 688 40.17 4.84 15.45
N ASN A 689 41.43 4.80 15.91
CA ASN A 689 42.07 3.57 16.40
C ASN A 689 41.33 2.95 17.60
N LYS A 690 40.61 3.74 18.41
CA LYS A 690 39.75 3.25 19.52
C LYS A 690 38.31 2.98 19.08
N ILE A 691 37.85 3.62 17.99
CA ILE A 691 36.52 3.36 17.41
C ILE A 691 36.48 1.98 16.76
N VAL A 692 37.58 1.55 16.13
CA VAL A 692 37.71 0.26 15.44
C VAL A 692 38.37 -0.85 16.28
N ASP A 693 38.62 -0.60 17.56
CA ASP A 693 39.25 -1.58 18.47
C ASP A 693 38.24 -2.64 18.96
N PHE A 694 38.58 -3.92 18.77
CA PHE A 694 37.82 -5.07 19.26
C PHE A 694 38.50 -5.78 20.43
N GLU A 695 39.78 -5.49 20.71
CA GLU A 695 40.64 -6.21 21.65
C GLU A 695 40.79 -5.49 22.99
N ASP A 696 40.33 -4.24 23.10
CA ASP A 696 40.37 -3.42 24.33
C ASP A 696 39.42 -3.89 25.46
N GLY A 697 38.76 -5.04 25.29
CA GLY A 697 37.85 -5.65 26.25
C GLY A 697 36.44 -5.04 26.30
N ARG A 698 36.14 -3.99 25.52
CA ARG A 698 34.83 -3.32 25.50
C ARG A 698 33.90 -3.78 24.37
N ALA A 699 34.34 -4.72 23.53
CA ALA A 699 33.54 -5.21 22.42
C ALA A 699 32.25 -5.93 22.88
N SER A 700 31.13 -5.62 22.23
CA SER A 700 29.78 -6.07 22.57
C SER A 700 29.12 -6.85 21.44
N ASN A 701 28.13 -7.68 21.77
CA ASN A 701 27.52 -8.65 20.85
C ASN A 701 26.00 -8.40 20.71
N PRO A 702 25.55 -7.24 20.18
CA PRO A 702 24.15 -6.87 20.18
C PRO A 702 23.30 -7.78 19.29
N ASN A 703 22.27 -8.38 19.89
CA ASN A 703 21.30 -9.26 19.25
C ASN A 703 19.96 -8.56 19.00
N SER A 704 19.56 -7.63 19.88
CA SER A 704 18.37 -6.78 19.75
C SER A 704 18.70 -5.31 19.40
N THR A 705 17.67 -4.53 19.08
CA THR A 705 17.74 -3.07 18.94
C THR A 705 18.07 -2.38 20.27
N GLN A 706 17.54 -2.88 21.39
CA GLN A 706 17.79 -2.37 22.75
C GLN A 706 19.27 -2.53 23.14
N ASP A 707 19.86 -3.70 22.89
CA ASP A 707 21.30 -3.97 23.11
C ASP A 707 22.19 -2.98 22.33
N SER A 708 21.72 -2.58 21.14
CA SER A 708 22.41 -1.58 20.32
C SER A 708 22.24 -0.17 20.89
N PHE A 709 21.09 0.15 21.49
CA PHE A 709 20.77 1.48 22.03
C PHE A 709 21.49 1.81 23.35
N GLN A 710 21.76 0.82 24.21
CA GLN A 710 22.41 1.02 25.52
C GLN A 710 23.73 1.82 25.43
N GLY A 711 24.59 1.54 24.45
CA GLY A 711 25.86 2.25 24.27
C GLY A 711 25.72 3.73 23.85
N PHE A 712 24.56 4.12 23.31
CA PHE A 712 24.24 5.54 23.05
C PHE A 712 23.72 6.21 24.33
N MET A 713 22.89 5.50 25.10
CA MET A 713 22.39 5.95 26.41
C MET A 713 23.54 6.27 27.38
N GLU A 714 24.55 5.40 27.47
CA GLU A 714 25.75 5.61 28.28
C GLU A 714 26.52 6.87 27.86
N ASN A 715 26.50 7.23 26.58
CA ASN A 715 27.14 8.47 26.09
C ASN A 715 26.30 9.74 26.32
N PHE A 716 25.00 9.68 26.62
CA PHE A 716 24.24 10.88 26.98
C PHE A 716 24.69 11.50 28.32
N ALA A 717 25.33 10.71 29.19
CA ALA A 717 25.98 11.21 30.41
C ALA A 717 27.42 11.71 30.17
N ASN A 718 27.98 11.54 28.98
CA ASN A 718 29.32 12.00 28.63
C ASN A 718 29.31 13.50 28.32
N VAL A 719 29.59 14.30 29.33
CA VAL A 719 29.92 15.73 29.22
C VAL A 719 31.29 15.94 29.87
N ALA A 720 32.19 16.63 29.17
CA ALA A 720 33.54 16.85 29.66
C ALA A 720 33.58 17.96 30.72
N ASP A 721 34.24 17.70 31.85
CA ASP A 721 34.38 18.63 32.98
C ASP A 721 34.96 20.00 32.58
N GLU A 722 34.50 21.04 33.27
CA GLU A 722 34.81 22.45 32.95
C GLU A 722 36.14 22.95 33.50
N GLU A 723 37.27 22.42 32.99
CA GLU A 723 38.52 23.18 32.99
C GLU A 723 38.78 23.80 31.61
N ASN A 724 38.73 25.14 31.57
CA ASN A 724 39.13 26.00 30.44
C ASN A 724 38.27 25.92 29.15
N ALA A 725 36.95 26.15 29.26
CA ALA A 725 36.05 26.36 28.11
C ALA A 725 35.17 27.64 28.21
N ASN A 726 35.72 28.72 28.76
CA ASN A 726 34.99 29.99 28.93
C ASN A 726 34.78 30.73 27.58
N LYS A 727 33.67 30.43 26.87
CA LYS A 727 32.81 31.36 26.10
C LYS A 727 31.74 30.68 25.23
N GLY A 728 30.48 31.09 25.43
CA GLY A 728 29.34 30.86 24.52
C GLY A 728 28.65 29.50 24.72
N ASN A 729 27.32 29.42 24.84
CA ASN A 729 26.30 30.40 24.51
C ASN A 729 25.53 30.92 25.75
N GLU A 730 25.72 32.19 26.12
CA GLU A 730 25.07 32.82 27.28
C GLU A 730 23.63 33.26 26.96
N GLY A 731 22.73 32.29 26.74
CA GLY A 731 21.30 32.54 26.60
C GLY A 731 20.63 32.83 27.95
N ALA A 732 20.09 34.03 28.13
CA ALA A 732 19.15 34.31 29.21
C ALA A 732 17.76 33.69 28.89
N VAL A 733 16.97 33.38 29.92
CA VAL A 733 15.59 32.91 29.75
C VAL A 733 14.71 34.06 29.24
N ASP A 734 14.39 34.05 27.95
CA ASP A 734 13.60 35.10 27.31
C ASP A 734 12.09 34.83 27.43
N VAL A 735 11.55 35.15 28.61
CA VAL A 735 10.10 35.11 28.90
C VAL A 735 9.28 35.91 27.89
N GLU A 736 9.84 36.98 27.32
CA GLU A 736 9.15 37.87 26.41
C GLU A 736 9.12 37.33 24.97
N ALA A 737 10.17 36.64 24.52
CA ALA A 737 10.15 35.86 23.28
C ALA A 737 9.15 34.70 23.38
N GLY A 738 9.19 33.92 24.47
CA GLY A 738 8.25 32.81 24.70
C GLY A 738 6.78 33.25 24.62
N LYS A 739 6.42 34.40 25.22
CA LYS A 739 5.07 34.99 25.14
C LYS A 739 4.70 35.53 23.74
N LYS A 740 5.66 35.74 22.84
CA LYS A 740 5.48 36.32 21.49
C LYS A 740 5.56 35.30 20.36
N LEU A 741 5.78 34.01 20.67
CA LEU A 741 5.69 32.92 19.71
C LEU A 741 4.33 32.91 19.01
N ASP A 742 4.31 33.07 17.69
CA ASP A 742 3.10 32.85 16.88
C ASP A 742 3.05 31.37 16.49
N LEU A 743 2.29 30.59 17.27
CA LEU A 743 2.21 29.13 17.13
C LEU A 743 1.12 28.73 16.14
N ASP A 744 1.34 27.67 15.37
CA ASP A 744 0.39 27.18 14.37
C ASP A 744 -0.98 26.83 14.96
N VAL A 745 -2.01 26.92 14.11
CA VAL A 745 -3.37 26.46 14.43
C VAL A 745 -3.46 24.99 14.04
N LEU A 746 -3.59 24.11 15.03
CA LEU A 746 -3.68 22.67 14.80
C LEU A 746 -5.13 22.22 14.69
N GLU A 747 -5.45 21.48 13.64
CA GLU A 747 -6.77 20.90 13.42
C GLU A 747 -6.88 19.49 14.01
N PHE A 748 -8.08 19.16 14.52
CA PHE A 748 -8.43 17.88 15.09
C PHE A 748 -9.90 17.55 14.75
N SER A 749 -10.10 16.63 13.79
CA SER A 749 -11.43 16.09 13.47
C SER A 749 -11.70 14.82 14.26
N TYR A 750 -12.94 14.66 14.74
CA TYR A 750 -13.38 13.53 15.54
C TYR A 750 -14.86 13.21 15.31
N GLY A 751 -15.27 12.00 15.68
CA GLY A 751 -16.66 11.61 15.76
C GLY A 751 -16.97 10.78 17.00
N GLU A 752 -18.10 10.09 16.94
CA GLU A 752 -18.63 9.21 17.99
C GLU A 752 -17.57 8.20 18.47
N ARG A 753 -16.79 7.62 17.54
CA ARG A 753 -15.73 6.66 17.83
C ARG A 753 -14.68 7.21 18.81
N GLU A 754 -14.18 8.43 18.58
CA GLU A 754 -13.16 9.05 19.44
C GLU A 754 -13.75 9.44 20.80
N ALA A 755 -14.99 9.93 20.83
CA ALA A 755 -15.69 10.25 22.07
C ALA A 755 -15.92 9.00 22.94
N ILE A 756 -16.36 7.89 22.33
CA ILE A 756 -16.55 6.60 23.00
C ILE A 756 -15.21 6.01 23.45
N LEU A 757 -14.17 6.05 22.59
CA LEU A 757 -12.82 5.58 22.92
C LEU A 757 -12.25 6.32 24.14
N TYR A 758 -12.40 7.65 24.20
CA TYR A 758 -12.00 8.44 25.36
C TYR A 758 -12.82 8.09 26.62
N ALA A 759 -14.14 7.90 26.49
CA ALA A 759 -14.98 7.49 27.61
C ALA A 759 -14.58 6.12 28.19
N LEU A 760 -14.29 5.14 27.33
CA LEU A 760 -13.76 3.83 27.73
C LEU A 760 -12.35 3.97 28.34
N GLY A 761 -11.50 4.84 27.78
CA GLY A 761 -10.20 5.24 28.34
C GLY A 761 -10.30 5.91 29.71
N LEU A 762 -11.45 6.47 30.07
CA LEU A 762 -11.79 6.96 31.42
C LEU A 762 -12.62 5.96 32.24
N GLY A 763 -12.70 4.69 31.85
CA GLY A 763 -13.36 3.65 32.63
C GLY A 763 -14.90 3.73 32.65
N CYS A 764 -15.53 4.43 31.69
CA CYS A 764 -16.96 4.23 31.44
C CYS A 764 -17.22 2.78 31.03
N LYS A 765 -18.38 2.25 31.43
CA LYS A 765 -18.75 0.84 31.22
C LYS A 765 -19.95 0.76 30.29
N ARG A 766 -20.29 -0.44 29.80
CA ARG A 766 -21.50 -0.70 28.98
C ARG A 766 -22.85 -0.26 29.60
N THR A 767 -22.83 0.19 30.85
CA THR A 767 -23.96 0.74 31.62
C THR A 767 -24.06 2.27 31.56
N ASP A 768 -22.99 2.96 31.16
CA ASP A 768 -22.91 4.41 31.02
C ASP A 768 -23.24 4.80 29.57
N THR A 769 -24.35 4.28 29.03
CA THR A 769 -24.71 4.28 27.59
C THR A 769 -24.57 5.65 26.93
N ARG A 770 -24.96 6.71 27.62
CA ARG A 770 -24.80 8.13 27.23
C ARG A 770 -23.39 8.51 26.73
N PHE A 771 -22.35 7.77 27.13
CA PHE A 771 -20.96 8.00 26.73
C PHE A 771 -20.33 6.86 25.92
N VAL A 772 -21.03 5.73 25.73
CA VAL A 772 -20.49 4.51 25.07
C VAL A 772 -21.41 3.88 24.03
N TYR A 773 -22.53 4.54 23.70
CA TYR A 773 -23.50 4.12 22.70
C TYR A 773 -24.05 5.35 21.98
N GLU A 774 -23.63 5.53 20.74
CA GLU A 774 -23.95 6.64 19.85
C GLU A 774 -25.45 6.83 19.59
N ASN A 775 -26.23 5.74 19.66
CA ASN A 775 -27.69 5.75 19.51
C ASN A 775 -28.46 5.94 20.84
N ASP A 776 -27.80 6.33 21.96
CA ASP A 776 -28.51 6.83 23.16
C ASP A 776 -29.15 8.20 22.84
N MET A 777 -30.43 8.40 23.18
CA MET A 777 -31.13 9.66 22.90
C MET A 777 -30.50 10.90 23.59
N ASN A 778 -29.59 10.69 24.53
CA ASN A 778 -28.86 11.73 25.24
C ASN A 778 -27.36 11.72 24.94
N PHE A 779 -26.90 10.93 23.95
CA PHE A 779 -25.48 10.71 23.66
C PHE A 779 -24.70 12.02 23.59
N GLY A 780 -23.55 12.05 24.25
CA GLY A 780 -22.75 13.27 24.39
C GLY A 780 -21.33 12.97 24.82
N VAL A 781 -20.46 13.97 24.69
CA VAL A 781 -19.04 13.82 25.00
C VAL A 781 -18.78 14.16 26.47
N LEU A 782 -17.91 13.38 27.13
CA LEU A 782 -17.46 13.72 28.48
C LEU A 782 -16.74 15.08 28.46
N PRO A 783 -17.06 16.02 29.38
CA PRO A 783 -16.50 17.37 29.39
C PRO A 783 -14.97 17.45 29.28
N THR A 784 -14.25 16.51 29.90
CA THR A 784 -12.78 16.49 29.88
C THR A 784 -12.16 16.07 28.56
N PHE A 785 -12.93 15.61 27.56
CA PHE A 785 -12.43 15.35 26.20
C PHE A 785 -11.74 16.58 25.61
N GLY A 786 -12.13 17.79 26.03
CA GLY A 786 -11.49 19.04 25.63
C GLY A 786 -9.98 19.14 25.96
N VAL A 787 -9.40 18.26 26.78
CA VAL A 787 -7.92 18.21 26.93
C VAL A 787 -7.23 17.59 25.70
N VAL A 788 -7.90 16.69 24.96
CA VAL A 788 -7.30 15.91 23.85
C VAL A 788 -6.83 16.79 22.69
N PRO A 789 -7.68 17.60 22.02
CA PRO A 789 -7.26 18.45 20.91
C PRO A 789 -6.37 19.62 21.36
N SER A 790 -6.36 19.95 22.66
CA SER A 790 -5.49 21.00 23.20
C SER A 790 -4.11 20.48 23.62
N LEU A 791 -3.98 19.21 24.02
CA LEU A 791 -2.69 18.58 24.38
C LEU A 791 -1.71 18.65 23.19
N LYS A 792 -2.16 18.21 22.01
CA LYS A 792 -1.39 18.24 20.76
C LYS A 792 -0.87 19.65 20.40
N ALA A 793 -1.63 20.70 20.75
CA ALA A 793 -1.22 22.09 20.53
C ALA A 793 -0.27 22.63 21.61
N MET A 794 -0.32 22.09 22.83
CA MET A 794 0.67 22.35 23.88
C MET A 794 2.01 21.64 23.58
N GLU A 795 1.97 20.41 23.07
CA GLU A 795 3.16 19.64 22.66
C GLU A 795 3.92 20.31 21.50
N ALA A 796 3.25 21.12 20.69
CA ALA A 796 3.85 21.90 19.60
C ALA A 796 4.57 23.19 20.06
N VAL A 797 4.61 23.50 21.36
CA VAL A 797 5.34 24.67 21.89
C VAL A 797 6.85 24.40 21.88
N PRO A 798 7.68 25.20 21.18
CA PRO A 798 9.14 25.02 21.18
C PRO A 798 9.76 25.60 22.45
N PHE A 799 9.65 24.87 23.57
CA PHE A 799 10.14 25.33 24.88
C PHE A 799 11.64 25.68 24.88
N GLY A 800 12.46 25.02 24.05
CA GLY A 800 13.90 25.28 23.94
C GLY A 800 14.24 26.70 23.46
N ASP A 801 13.35 27.34 22.68
CA ASP A 801 13.59 28.66 22.08
C ASP A 801 13.61 29.79 23.13
N PHE A 802 13.02 29.57 24.32
CA PHE A 802 12.98 30.53 25.42
C PHE A 802 13.45 29.96 26.77
N LEU A 803 13.64 28.65 26.89
CA LEU A 803 14.29 27.99 28.03
C LEU A 803 15.55 27.25 27.53
N PRO A 804 16.73 27.90 27.50
CA PRO A 804 17.95 27.31 26.93
C PRO A 804 18.45 26.04 27.64
N ASN A 805 17.98 25.78 28.86
CA ASN A 805 18.21 24.53 29.61
C ASN A 805 16.95 23.63 29.64
N PHE A 806 16.17 23.59 28.56
CA PHE A 806 14.98 22.72 28.45
C PHE A 806 15.37 21.28 28.12
N ASN A 807 14.82 20.33 28.88
CA ASN A 807 14.89 18.90 28.58
C ASN A 807 13.48 18.30 28.68
N PRO A 808 12.93 17.67 27.60
CA PRO A 808 11.61 17.05 27.62
C PRO A 808 11.40 16.04 28.75
N MET A 809 12.40 15.23 29.10
CA MET A 809 12.32 14.23 30.18
C MET A 809 12.25 14.88 31.58
N MET A 810 12.57 16.17 31.67
CA MET A 810 12.55 16.94 32.92
C MET A 810 11.27 17.78 33.09
N LEU A 811 10.44 17.87 32.06
CA LEU A 811 9.09 18.45 32.10
C LEU A 811 8.13 17.53 32.85
N LEU A 812 7.38 18.08 33.79
CA LEU A 812 6.29 17.43 34.50
C LEU A 812 5.00 18.23 34.32
N HIS A 813 3.91 17.56 33.95
CA HIS A 813 2.59 18.18 33.95
C HIS A 813 2.14 18.39 35.41
N GLY A 814 2.08 19.64 35.87
CA GLY A 814 1.84 20.00 37.27
C GLY A 814 0.38 20.27 37.59
N GLU A 815 -0.27 21.18 36.86
CA GLU A 815 -1.69 21.54 37.05
C GLU A 815 -2.40 21.71 35.70
N GLN A 816 -3.66 21.28 35.63
CA GLN A 816 -4.54 21.41 34.46
C GLN A 816 -5.76 22.25 34.82
N PHE A 817 -6.11 23.19 33.94
CA PHE A 817 -7.41 23.85 33.90
C PHE A 817 -8.10 23.60 32.55
N LEU A 818 -9.42 23.48 32.56
CA LEU A 818 -10.28 23.36 31.37
C LEU A 818 -11.59 24.11 31.63
N SER A 819 -11.97 25.01 30.71
CA SER A 819 -13.21 25.80 30.74
C SER A 819 -14.03 25.57 29.49
N LEU A 820 -15.25 25.02 29.64
CA LEU A 820 -16.22 24.86 28.55
C LEU A 820 -17.02 26.14 28.34
N LYS A 821 -16.85 26.78 27.18
CA LYS A 821 -17.64 27.95 26.78
C LYS A 821 -19.03 27.51 26.32
N LYS A 822 -19.10 26.43 25.53
CA LYS A 822 -20.32 25.71 25.13
C LYS A 822 -20.11 24.18 25.23
N PRO A 823 -21.17 23.35 25.14
CA PRO A 823 -21.00 21.89 25.11
C PRO A 823 -20.10 21.44 23.96
N ILE A 824 -19.36 20.35 24.17
CA ILE A 824 -18.57 19.69 23.12
C ILE A 824 -19.56 18.92 22.22
N PRO A 825 -19.60 19.15 20.90
CA PRO A 825 -20.47 18.39 20.00
C PRO A 825 -20.05 16.92 19.90
N VAL A 826 -20.92 16.05 19.38
CA VAL A 826 -20.62 14.60 19.24
C VAL A 826 -19.63 14.28 18.11
N SER A 827 -19.41 15.22 17.20
CA SER A 827 -18.48 15.14 16.08
C SER A 827 -18.11 16.54 15.55
N GLY A 828 -17.10 16.62 14.69
CA GLY A 828 -16.73 17.82 13.93
C GLY A 828 -15.22 18.07 13.89
N THR A 829 -14.79 19.16 13.25
CA THR A 829 -13.40 19.63 13.29
C THR A 829 -13.22 20.76 14.29
N LEU A 830 -12.21 20.63 15.16
CA LEU A 830 -11.80 21.65 16.11
C LEU A 830 -10.44 22.22 15.71
N LYS A 831 -10.22 23.50 16.02
CA LYS A 831 -8.99 24.24 15.74
C LYS A 831 -8.40 24.79 17.02
N SER A 832 -7.24 24.27 17.43
CA SER A 832 -6.53 24.66 18.65
C SER A 832 -5.37 25.59 18.33
N LYS A 833 -5.29 26.76 18.99
CA LYS A 833 -4.09 27.62 18.97
C LYS A 833 -3.54 27.78 20.39
N ALA A 834 -2.27 27.46 20.56
CA ALA A 834 -1.56 27.61 21.82
C ALA A 834 -0.93 29.00 21.99
N ARG A 835 -0.65 29.38 23.24
CA ARG A 835 0.13 30.58 23.62
C ARG A 835 0.76 30.37 24.99
N VAL A 836 2.07 30.65 25.12
CA VAL A 836 2.70 30.79 26.44
C VAL A 836 2.18 32.07 27.09
N ILE A 837 1.51 31.98 28.24
CA ILE A 837 0.93 33.15 28.93
C ILE A 837 1.76 33.56 30.15
N GLU A 838 2.49 32.63 30.77
CA GLU A 838 3.27 32.87 32.00
C GLU A 838 4.51 31.96 32.04
N VAL A 839 5.63 32.50 32.51
CA VAL A 839 6.85 31.75 32.84
C VAL A 839 7.34 32.26 34.19
N LEU A 840 7.56 31.35 35.14
CA LEU A 840 7.95 31.68 36.51
C LEU A 840 9.23 30.95 36.93
N ASP A 841 10.09 31.63 37.67
CA ASP A 841 11.27 31.03 38.29
C ASP A 841 10.88 30.35 39.61
N LYS A 842 11.23 29.06 39.75
CA LYS A 842 11.04 28.26 40.97
C LYS A 842 12.37 27.78 41.56
N GLY A 843 13.47 28.48 41.25
CA GLY A 843 14.81 28.25 41.80
C GLY A 843 15.54 27.08 41.14
N LYS A 844 15.01 25.85 41.27
CA LYS A 844 15.58 24.63 40.65
C LYS A 844 14.80 24.15 39.42
N GLY A 845 13.93 24.99 38.88
CA GLY A 845 13.16 24.73 37.66
C GLY A 845 12.32 25.93 37.24
N ALA A 846 11.80 25.90 36.01
CA ALA A 846 10.81 26.84 35.51
C ALA A 846 9.40 26.27 35.70
N SER A 847 8.41 27.15 35.88
CA SER A 847 6.99 26.83 35.72
C SER A 847 6.47 27.61 34.51
N VAL A 848 6.07 26.92 33.44
CA VAL A 848 5.48 27.52 32.24
C VAL A 848 3.98 27.27 32.25
N VAL A 849 3.19 28.27 31.86
CA VAL A 849 1.76 28.11 31.63
C VAL A 849 1.45 28.35 30.15
N VAL A 850 0.90 27.33 29.51
CA VAL A 850 0.42 27.39 28.13
C VAL A 850 -1.10 27.45 28.14
N SER A 851 -1.68 28.53 27.64
CA SER A 851 -3.10 28.59 27.30
C SER A 851 -3.31 28.00 25.92
N VAL A 852 -4.39 27.24 25.74
CA VAL A 852 -4.83 26.76 24.43
C VAL A 852 -6.32 27.05 24.28
N ILE A 853 -6.66 27.87 23.29
CA ILE A 853 -8.05 28.14 22.91
C ILE A 853 -8.40 27.22 21.74
N THR A 854 -9.53 26.52 21.85
CA THR A 854 -10.02 25.61 20.82
C THR A 854 -11.37 26.08 20.30
N THR A 855 -11.44 26.41 19.01
CA THR A 855 -12.67 26.82 18.31
C THR A 855 -13.23 25.69 17.46
N ASP A 856 -14.48 25.82 17.03
CA ASP A 856 -15.05 25.00 15.96
C ASP A 856 -14.79 25.61 14.56
N GLU A 857 -15.41 25.00 13.54
CA GLU A 857 -15.33 25.41 12.14
C GLU A 857 -15.94 26.80 11.85
N SER A 858 -16.80 27.32 12.73
CA SER A 858 -17.34 28.69 12.64
C SER A 858 -16.43 29.74 13.27
N GLY A 859 -15.40 29.31 14.01
CA GLY A 859 -14.52 30.18 14.80
C GLY A 859 -15.04 30.51 16.20
N GLU A 860 -16.17 29.94 16.64
CA GLU A 860 -16.63 30.11 18.02
C GLU A 860 -15.82 29.23 18.97
N ALA A 861 -15.34 29.80 20.08
CA ALA A 861 -14.61 29.05 21.10
C ALA A 861 -15.53 27.98 21.74
N VAL A 862 -15.10 26.72 21.70
CA VAL A 862 -15.80 25.60 22.36
C VAL A 862 -15.31 25.49 23.79
N PHE A 863 -13.98 25.49 23.97
CA PHE A 863 -13.33 25.42 25.27
C PHE A 863 -11.91 26.04 25.25
N GLU A 864 -11.39 26.22 26.45
CA GLU A 864 -10.07 26.79 26.73
C GLU A 864 -9.37 25.97 27.81
N ASN A 865 -8.10 25.62 27.60
CA ASN A 865 -7.26 24.90 28.56
C ASN A 865 -6.11 25.79 29.05
N GLU A 866 -5.69 25.63 30.30
CA GLU A 866 -4.34 26.02 30.73
C GLU A 866 -3.57 24.80 31.22
N PHE A 867 -2.38 24.59 30.66
CA PHE A 867 -1.42 23.57 31.06
C PHE A 867 -0.31 24.25 31.89
N THR A 868 -0.20 23.89 33.18
CA THR A 868 0.90 24.34 34.04
C THR A 868 1.97 23.25 34.09
N LEU A 869 3.11 23.54 33.49
CA LEU A 869 4.21 22.62 33.20
C LEU A 869 5.42 23.01 34.04
N PHE A 870 6.02 22.04 34.74
CA PHE A 870 7.19 22.27 35.60
C PHE A 870 8.43 21.62 34.98
N VAL A 871 9.35 22.44 34.49
CA VAL A 871 10.61 21.96 33.87
C VAL A 871 11.72 22.02 34.90
N ARG A 872 12.16 20.83 35.36
CA ARG A 872 13.26 20.69 36.32
C ARG A 872 14.58 21.08 35.66
N GLY A 873 15.45 21.80 36.37
CA GLY A 873 16.74 22.28 35.88
C GLY A 873 16.73 23.69 35.27
N SER A 874 15.64 24.11 34.62
CA SER A 874 15.54 25.40 33.91
C SER A 874 15.21 26.61 34.81
N GLY A 875 15.63 26.60 36.07
CA GLY A 875 15.35 27.68 37.05
C GLY A 875 16.58 28.52 37.41
N GLY A 876 16.40 29.52 38.29
CA GLY A 876 17.47 30.38 38.79
C GLY A 876 17.81 31.58 37.92
N PHE A 877 16.93 31.92 36.96
CA PHE A 877 17.08 33.01 36.01
C PHE A 877 16.57 34.38 36.53
N GLY A 878 16.06 34.47 37.75
CA GLY A 878 15.67 35.72 38.40
C GLY A 878 14.30 36.27 38.00
N GLY A 879 13.47 35.44 37.37
CA GLY A 879 12.11 35.82 36.93
C GLY A 879 11.08 35.96 38.08
N LYS A 880 9.82 36.25 37.72
CA LYS A 880 8.70 36.25 38.67
C LYS A 880 8.61 34.88 39.36
N SER A 881 8.60 34.83 40.69
CA SER A 881 8.47 33.56 41.43
C SER A 881 7.04 33.20 41.83
N LYS A 882 6.13 34.19 41.83
CA LYS A 882 4.68 34.04 42.03
C LYS A 882 3.94 34.31 40.72
N GLY A 883 2.91 33.52 40.45
CA GLY A 883 2.05 33.69 39.28
C GLY A 883 0.99 34.75 39.49
N GLU A 884 0.41 35.18 38.37
CA GLU A 884 -0.72 36.10 38.30
C GLU A 884 -2.04 35.37 38.61
N ASP A 885 -3.00 36.06 39.25
CA ASP A 885 -4.29 35.47 39.56
C ASP A 885 -5.21 35.48 38.33
N ARG A 886 -5.53 34.28 37.84
CA ARG A 886 -6.40 33.98 36.70
C ARG A 886 -7.73 33.35 37.15
N GLY A 887 -8.13 33.60 38.40
CA GLY A 887 -9.39 33.15 38.98
C GLY A 887 -9.48 31.63 39.12
N ALA A 888 -10.38 30.99 38.37
CA ALA A 888 -10.63 29.55 38.50
C ALA A 888 -9.41 28.69 38.16
N ALA A 889 -8.55 29.12 37.23
CA ALA A 889 -7.33 28.41 36.83
C ALA A 889 -6.23 28.41 37.91
N SER A 890 -6.03 29.54 38.59
CA SER A 890 -5.08 29.74 39.69
C SER A 890 -5.61 29.33 41.06
N ALA A 891 -6.92 29.04 41.18
CA ALA A 891 -7.58 28.78 42.46
C ALA A 891 -6.90 27.68 43.28
N THR A 892 -6.71 27.93 44.57
CA THR A 892 -6.09 26.97 45.51
C THR A 892 -7.00 25.79 45.81
N ASN A 893 -8.33 25.98 45.78
CA ASN A 893 -9.35 24.97 46.06
C ASN A 893 -9.01 24.09 47.29
N ALA A 894 -8.70 24.76 48.41
CA ALA A 894 -8.34 24.07 49.65
C ALA A 894 -9.50 23.19 50.14
N VAL A 895 -9.20 21.97 50.56
CA VAL A 895 -10.18 21.01 51.09
C VAL A 895 -10.86 21.59 52.35
N PRO A 896 -12.19 21.69 52.40
CA PRO A 896 -12.91 22.16 53.59
C PRO A 896 -12.64 21.29 54.82
N ASN A 897 -12.49 21.92 56.00
CA ASN A 897 -12.25 21.22 57.28
C ASN A 897 -13.54 20.59 57.84
N ARG A 898 -14.13 19.68 57.06
CA ARG A 898 -15.36 18.91 57.34
C ARG A 898 -15.31 17.60 56.55
N LYS A 899 -16.17 16.63 56.88
CA LYS A 899 -16.31 15.42 56.06
C LYS A 899 -16.78 15.77 54.63
N PRO A 900 -16.34 15.02 53.60
CA PRO A 900 -16.86 15.16 52.25
C PRO A 900 -18.37 14.86 52.20
N ASP A 901 -19.07 15.53 51.28
CA ASP A 901 -20.51 15.32 51.03
C ASP A 901 -20.75 14.04 50.23
N ALA A 902 -19.75 13.61 49.44
CA ALA A 902 -19.75 12.34 48.74
C ALA A 902 -18.33 11.80 48.55
N VAL A 903 -18.21 10.47 48.49
CA VAL A 903 -16.98 9.75 48.14
C VAL A 903 -17.32 8.70 47.08
N VAL A 904 -16.53 8.61 46.03
CA VAL A 904 -16.67 7.61 44.97
C VAL A 904 -15.35 6.89 44.75
N THR A 905 -15.38 5.56 44.78
CA THR A 905 -14.23 4.68 44.54
C THR A 905 -14.37 3.98 43.19
N GLU A 906 -13.35 4.06 42.35
CA GLU A 906 -13.26 3.31 41.10
C GLU A 906 -11.89 2.65 40.94
N LYS A 907 -11.87 1.33 40.76
CA LYS A 907 -10.65 0.59 40.42
C LYS A 907 -10.38 0.70 38.92
N THR A 908 -9.17 1.15 38.58
CA THR A 908 -8.68 1.21 37.19
C THR A 908 -8.31 -0.18 36.69
N ASN A 909 -8.30 -0.39 35.37
CA ASN A 909 -7.79 -1.63 34.77
C ASN A 909 -6.25 -1.59 34.67
N GLU A 910 -5.61 -2.76 34.57
CA GLU A 910 -4.18 -2.85 34.28
C GLU A 910 -3.87 -2.26 32.88
N ASP A 911 -4.74 -2.50 31.89
CA ASP A 911 -4.66 -1.90 30.56
C ASP A 911 -5.11 -0.43 30.48
N GLN A 912 -5.43 0.25 31.59
CA GLN A 912 -6.09 1.57 31.53
C GLN A 912 -5.26 2.64 30.82
N ALA A 913 -3.93 2.62 31.01
CA ALA A 913 -3.01 3.51 30.30
C ALA A 913 -2.85 3.13 28.82
N ALA A 914 -2.83 1.82 28.52
CA ALA A 914 -2.76 1.28 27.15
C ALA A 914 -3.99 1.64 26.32
N LEU A 915 -5.17 1.73 26.94
CA LEU A 915 -6.41 2.21 26.33
C LEU A 915 -6.47 3.74 26.24
N TYR A 916 -6.16 4.46 27.33
CA TYR A 916 -6.26 5.93 27.35
C TYR A 916 -5.36 6.61 26.32
N ARG A 917 -4.12 6.12 26.14
CA ARG A 917 -3.16 6.69 25.16
C ARG A 917 -3.67 6.74 23.72
N LEU A 918 -4.58 5.83 23.34
CA LEU A 918 -5.21 5.83 22.02
C LEU A 918 -6.08 7.06 21.76
N SER A 919 -6.43 7.83 22.80
CA SER A 919 -7.11 9.12 22.68
C SER A 919 -6.18 10.25 22.23
N GLY A 920 -4.85 10.11 22.32
CA GLY A 920 -3.90 11.10 21.81
C GLY A 920 -2.56 11.22 22.56
N ASP A 921 -2.49 10.85 23.84
CA ASP A 921 -1.27 10.97 24.65
C ASP A 921 -0.41 9.69 24.55
N TYR A 922 0.46 9.67 23.53
CA TYR A 922 1.27 8.50 23.18
C TYR A 922 2.56 8.34 23.99
N ASN A 923 2.83 9.21 24.97
CA ASN A 923 4.10 9.26 25.72
C ASN A 923 4.52 7.87 26.29
N PRO A 924 5.76 7.40 26.03
CA PRO A 924 6.18 6.05 26.40
C PRO A 924 6.22 5.78 27.91
N LEU A 925 6.31 6.81 28.77
CA LEU A 925 6.24 6.69 30.23
C LEU A 925 4.99 5.91 30.71
N HIS A 926 3.94 5.87 29.89
CA HIS A 926 2.64 5.26 30.17
C HIS A 926 2.44 3.86 29.58
N ILE A 927 3.48 3.25 28.98
CA ILE A 927 3.38 1.89 28.41
C ILE A 927 4.71 1.10 28.42
N ASP A 928 5.85 1.78 28.36
CA ASP A 928 7.19 1.19 28.23
C ASP A 928 7.91 1.22 29.60
N PRO A 929 8.25 0.05 30.20
CA PRO A 929 8.96 -0.02 31.48
C PRO A 929 10.35 0.61 31.46
N GLU A 930 11.11 0.50 30.36
CA GLU A 930 12.47 1.07 30.27
C GLU A 930 12.39 2.60 30.28
N MET A 931 11.47 3.16 29.49
CA MET A 931 11.24 4.61 29.48
C MET A 931 10.66 5.11 30.80
N SER A 932 9.74 4.38 31.45
CA SER A 932 9.22 4.77 32.76
C SER A 932 10.29 4.77 33.86
N ALA A 933 11.22 3.81 33.82
CA ALA A 933 12.38 3.78 34.72
C ALA A 933 13.30 5.00 34.52
N ILE A 934 13.53 5.44 33.27
CA ILE A 934 14.24 6.70 32.97
C ILE A 934 13.48 7.91 33.53
N GLY A 935 12.14 7.88 33.52
CA GLY A 935 11.29 8.88 34.18
C GLY A 935 11.35 8.88 35.72
N GLY A 936 11.91 7.83 36.33
CA GLY A 936 11.98 7.64 37.78
C GLY A 936 10.76 6.90 38.37
N PHE A 937 10.15 5.99 37.61
CA PHE A 937 9.02 5.14 38.06
C PHE A 937 9.35 3.65 37.88
N ASP A 938 9.06 2.83 38.87
CA ASP A 938 9.42 1.39 38.87
C ASP A 938 8.62 0.57 37.83
N VAL A 939 7.44 1.06 37.42
CA VAL A 939 6.57 0.49 36.38
C VAL A 939 5.83 1.62 35.64
N PRO A 940 5.31 1.39 34.42
CA PRO A 940 4.51 2.37 33.68
C PRO A 940 3.37 2.98 34.49
N ILE A 941 3.33 4.31 34.55
CA ILE A 941 2.32 5.08 35.30
C ILE A 941 1.09 5.37 34.45
N LEU A 942 -0.07 5.52 35.07
CA LEU A 942 -1.29 6.01 34.43
C LEU A 942 -1.18 7.52 34.18
N HIS A 943 -1.69 7.98 33.03
CA HIS A 943 -1.73 9.40 32.66
C HIS A 943 -2.43 10.23 33.74
N GLY A 944 -1.84 11.38 34.10
CA GLY A 944 -2.49 12.36 35.00
C GLY A 944 -3.85 12.80 34.47
N LEU A 945 -3.95 13.02 33.14
CA LEU A 945 -5.20 13.39 32.47
C LEU A 945 -6.27 12.28 32.47
N CYS A 946 -5.89 11.00 32.57
CA CYS A 946 -6.84 9.91 32.78
C CYS A 946 -7.42 9.97 34.20
N SER A 947 -6.56 10.10 35.23
CA SER A 947 -6.99 10.23 36.63
C SER A 947 -7.87 11.48 36.86
N PHE A 948 -7.56 12.57 36.15
CA PHE A 948 -8.35 13.80 36.08
C PHE A 948 -9.73 13.57 35.48
N GLY A 949 -9.82 12.90 34.32
CA GLY A 949 -11.09 12.56 33.68
C GLY A 949 -11.96 11.62 34.51
N ILE A 950 -11.36 10.62 35.17
CA ILE A 950 -12.07 9.73 36.12
C ILE A 950 -12.63 10.55 37.30
N SER A 951 -11.84 11.45 37.88
CA SER A 951 -12.29 12.31 38.98
C SER A 951 -13.39 13.29 38.54
N ALA A 952 -13.30 13.83 37.32
CA ALA A 952 -14.32 14.69 36.72
C ALA A 952 -15.63 13.92 36.47
N LYS A 953 -15.53 12.67 35.98
CA LYS A 953 -16.65 11.73 35.79
C LYS A 953 -17.36 11.45 37.12
N HIS A 954 -16.60 11.25 38.22
CA HIS A 954 -17.17 11.10 39.56
C HIS A 954 -18.01 12.32 39.98
N VAL A 955 -17.46 13.53 39.86
CA VAL A 955 -18.17 14.77 40.20
C VAL A 955 -19.40 15.00 39.30
N LEU A 956 -19.26 14.77 37.99
CA LEU A 956 -20.35 14.90 37.01
C LEU A 956 -21.50 13.94 37.32
N LYS A 957 -21.19 12.68 37.65
CA LYS A 957 -22.17 11.64 37.98
C LYS A 957 -22.86 11.89 39.33
N THR A 958 -22.13 12.40 40.32
CA THR A 958 -22.66 12.66 41.68
C THR A 958 -23.44 13.97 41.80
N PHE A 959 -22.95 15.07 41.21
CA PHE A 959 -23.53 16.41 41.41
C PHE A 959 -24.04 17.09 40.13
N GLY A 960 -23.52 16.69 38.96
CA GLY A 960 -23.93 17.19 37.64
C GLY A 960 -25.01 16.35 36.95
N LYS A 961 -25.75 15.50 37.68
CA LYS A 961 -26.78 14.59 37.13
C LYS A 961 -26.30 13.66 35.99
N ASN A 962 -24.99 13.41 35.90
CA ASN A 962 -24.35 12.73 34.77
C ASN A 962 -24.58 13.42 33.40
N ASP A 963 -24.69 14.76 33.40
CA ASP A 963 -25.09 15.57 32.26
C ASP A 963 -24.03 16.63 31.84
N PRO A 964 -23.33 16.44 30.70
CA PRO A 964 -22.23 17.33 30.28
C PRO A 964 -22.58 18.82 30.18
N GLU A 965 -23.83 19.19 29.87
CA GLU A 965 -24.23 20.61 29.82
C GLU A 965 -24.12 21.31 31.18
N THR A 966 -24.21 20.57 32.29
CA THR A 966 -24.02 21.13 33.63
C THR A 966 -22.57 21.50 33.93
N PHE A 967 -21.59 21.11 33.10
CA PHE A 967 -20.18 21.34 33.37
C PHE A 967 -19.74 22.74 32.90
N SER A 968 -19.08 23.51 33.77
CA SER A 968 -18.56 24.85 33.45
C SER A 968 -17.05 24.85 33.28
N ASN A 969 -16.32 24.44 34.31
CA ASN A 969 -14.88 24.30 34.29
C ASN A 969 -14.41 23.26 35.30
N ILE A 970 -13.16 22.84 35.15
CA ILE A 970 -12.44 22.00 36.11
C ILE A 970 -11.00 22.51 36.23
N LYS A 971 -10.50 22.50 37.46
CA LYS A 971 -9.11 22.78 37.80
C LYS A 971 -8.56 21.66 38.68
N ALA A 972 -7.31 21.23 38.48
CA ALA A 972 -6.68 20.19 39.29
C ALA A 972 -5.15 20.30 39.33
N ARG A 973 -4.54 19.88 40.44
CA ARG A 973 -3.09 19.69 40.57
C ARG A 973 -2.74 18.21 40.69
N PHE A 974 -1.82 17.76 39.85
CA PHE A 974 -1.18 16.45 39.95
C PHE A 974 -0.13 16.48 41.08
N ALA A 975 -0.31 15.62 42.08
CA ALA A 975 0.51 15.57 43.30
C ALA A 975 1.36 14.30 43.39
N LYS A 976 0.83 13.17 42.91
CA LYS A 976 1.52 11.88 42.79
C LYS A 976 1.04 11.12 41.55
N HIS A 977 1.90 10.22 41.06
CA HIS A 977 1.53 9.26 40.02
C HIS A 977 0.52 8.22 40.54
N VAL A 978 -0.23 7.65 39.61
CA VAL A 978 -1.11 6.49 39.79
C VAL A 978 -0.54 5.36 38.94
N PHE A 979 -0.62 4.11 39.39
CA PHE A 979 -0.31 2.95 38.56
C PHE A 979 -1.61 2.33 37.99
N PRO A 980 -1.61 1.84 36.75
CA PRO A 980 -2.76 1.10 36.21
C PRO A 980 -3.06 -0.12 37.09
N GLY A 981 -4.34 -0.37 37.35
CA GLY A 981 -4.78 -1.40 38.29
C GLY A 981 -5.00 -0.90 39.73
N GLU A 982 -4.66 0.35 40.08
CA GLU A 982 -4.95 0.94 41.38
C GLU A 982 -6.40 1.48 41.51
N THR A 983 -6.84 1.69 42.75
CA THR A 983 -8.16 2.21 43.11
C THR A 983 -8.11 3.70 43.44
N LEU A 984 -8.88 4.48 42.69
CA LEU A 984 -9.04 5.92 42.88
C LEU A 984 -10.27 6.23 43.72
N GLU A 985 -10.05 6.85 44.88
CA GLU A 985 -11.08 7.37 45.77
C GLU A 985 -11.17 8.89 45.62
N THR A 986 -12.23 9.39 44.97
CA THR A 986 -12.52 10.82 44.86
C THR A 986 -13.44 11.25 45.99
N SER A 987 -12.90 11.99 46.96
CA SER A 987 -13.66 12.70 47.98
C SER A 987 -14.08 14.08 47.47
N MET A 988 -15.33 14.48 47.75
CA MET A 988 -15.96 15.68 47.16
C MET A 988 -16.70 16.50 48.21
N TRP A 989 -16.56 17.84 48.13
CA TRP A 989 -17.21 18.83 48.98
C TRP A 989 -17.90 19.87 48.09
N LYS A 990 -19.23 20.01 48.24
CA LYS A 990 -20.04 20.95 47.47
C LYS A 990 -20.21 22.26 48.22
N GLU A 991 -19.67 23.34 47.66
CA GLU A 991 -19.79 24.71 48.14
C GLU A 991 -20.53 25.53 47.07
N GLY A 992 -21.86 25.64 47.21
CA GLY A 992 -22.72 26.30 46.22
C GLY A 992 -22.79 25.53 44.90
N ASN A 993 -22.35 26.15 43.80
CA ASN A 993 -22.23 25.51 42.48
C ASN A 993 -20.84 24.90 42.21
N LYS A 994 -19.89 25.05 43.15
CA LYS A 994 -18.54 24.52 43.06
C LYS A 994 -18.44 23.22 43.85
N VAL A 995 -17.79 22.22 43.27
CA VAL A 995 -17.45 20.96 43.95
C VAL A 995 -15.94 20.88 44.05
N ILE A 996 -15.40 21.18 45.23
CA ILE A 996 -14.00 20.94 45.57
C ILE A 996 -13.81 19.43 45.68
N PHE A 997 -12.70 18.89 45.16
CA PHE A 997 -12.43 17.45 45.25
C PHE A 997 -10.95 17.15 45.47
N GLN A 998 -10.70 15.93 45.93
CA GLN A 998 -9.37 15.36 46.12
C GLN A 998 -9.45 13.88 45.77
N THR A 999 -8.45 13.36 45.02
CA THR A 999 -8.43 11.94 44.64
C THR A 999 -7.21 11.24 45.23
N ARG A 1000 -7.48 10.19 46.00
CA ARG A 1000 -6.52 9.35 46.74
C ARG A 1000 -6.37 7.99 46.05
N VAL A 1001 -5.15 7.48 45.99
CA VAL A 1001 -4.85 6.07 45.68
C VAL A 1001 -5.04 5.28 46.96
N VAL A 1002 -6.00 4.35 46.97
CA VAL A 1002 -6.38 3.62 48.20
C VAL A 1002 -5.27 2.68 48.66
N GLU A 1003 -4.61 1.99 47.74
CA GLU A 1003 -3.60 0.96 48.02
C GLU A 1003 -2.31 1.52 48.64
N ARG A 1004 -1.99 2.79 48.38
CA ARG A 1004 -0.76 3.46 48.84
C ARG A 1004 -1.00 4.64 49.80
N ASP A 1005 -2.26 4.96 50.10
CA ASP A 1005 -2.69 6.11 50.89
C ASP A 1005 -2.10 7.47 50.43
N VAL A 1006 -1.87 7.63 49.12
CA VAL A 1006 -1.30 8.87 48.55
C VAL A 1006 -2.33 9.70 47.80
N ILE A 1007 -2.28 11.02 47.98
CA ILE A 1007 -3.08 11.96 47.19
C ILE A 1007 -2.46 12.10 45.79
N ALA A 1008 -3.17 11.61 44.77
CA ALA A 1008 -2.78 11.75 43.37
C ALA A 1008 -3.23 13.11 42.81
N ILE A 1009 -4.45 13.56 43.14
CA ILE A 1009 -5.00 14.85 42.70
C ILE A 1009 -5.38 15.69 43.92
N SER A 1010 -4.92 16.94 43.92
CA SER A 1010 -5.08 17.95 44.98
C SER A 1010 -5.47 19.31 44.40
N ASN A 1011 -5.79 20.28 45.27
CA ASN A 1011 -6.09 21.67 44.90
C ASN A 1011 -7.11 21.78 43.75
N ALA A 1012 -8.10 20.89 43.74
CA ALA A 1012 -8.96 20.62 42.59
C ALA A 1012 -10.42 20.98 42.86
N ALA A 1013 -11.12 21.42 41.81
CA ALA A 1013 -12.54 21.67 41.84
C ALA A 1013 -13.15 21.55 40.44
N VAL A 1014 -14.45 21.21 40.39
CA VAL A 1014 -15.31 21.41 39.22
C VAL A 1014 -16.30 22.52 39.56
N GLU A 1015 -16.54 23.44 38.64
CA GLU A 1015 -17.66 24.39 38.75
C GLU A 1015 -18.78 23.95 37.81
N LEU A 1016 -19.98 23.84 38.36
CA LEU A 1016 -21.18 23.44 37.63
C LEU A 1016 -22.07 24.65 37.32
N LYS A 1017 -22.78 24.58 36.20
CA LYS A 1017 -23.86 25.48 35.80
C LYS A 1017 -25.14 25.06 36.52
N ALA A 1018 -26.01 26.01 36.86
CA ALA A 1018 -27.36 25.69 37.31
C ALA A 1018 -28.10 24.97 36.16
N SER A 1019 -28.68 23.79 36.41
CA SER A 1019 -29.45 23.10 35.38
C SER A 1019 -30.65 23.97 35.00
N ARG A 1020 -30.86 24.20 33.70
CA ARG A 1020 -32.09 24.82 33.20
C ARG A 1020 -33.28 24.02 33.76
N GLU A 1021 -34.15 24.66 34.53
CA GLU A 1021 -35.47 24.09 34.80
C GLU A 1021 -36.19 23.99 33.46
N SER A 1022 -36.69 22.80 33.14
CA SER A 1022 -37.43 22.57 31.91
C SER A 1022 -38.71 23.39 31.94
N LYS A 1023 -38.81 24.40 31.07
CA LYS A 1023 -40.13 24.87 30.63
C LYS A 1023 -40.78 23.71 29.89
N LEU A 1024 -41.80 23.12 30.54
CA LEU A 1024 -42.75 22.18 29.95
C LEU A 1024 -43.52 22.84 28.80
#